data_AF-A0A3M7IYF4-F1
#
_entry.id   AF-A0A3M7IYF4-F1
#
_cell.length_a   1.000
_cell.length_b   1.000
_cell.length_c   1.000
_cell.angle_alpha   90.00
_cell.angle_beta   90.00
_cell.angle_gamma   90.00
#
_symmetry.space_group_name_H-M   'P 1'
#
loop_
_entity.id
_entity.type
_entity.pdbx_description
1 polymer ?
#
loop_
_entity_poly.entity_id
_entity_poly.type
_entity_poly.pdbx_seq_one_letter_code
_entity_poly.pdbx_strand_id
1 'polypeptide(L)'
;MGKPSVAQTTRSKRKRTDDDRDDEEVVKPELAGQEADISDDSEDSDDDDDTGTSDEDSDMDGDSTGVIEHHEDSERLPARSVYDGAFVKTVAELSDIAKRALKILRESQCSSKRVRGLTTHAEELSQVPRPEREKVALLGNTGAGKSSLLNSLLGLPNMAKAMAGGQSCTFVGTEYEQPFPGQTKALAAKVEYFGIASIRELLSRLIKDYNHWNFERENDLNEEERQELSRLSKTAFTTFRSLFCDKEEFETIEAGRDYLETMYQGKDQTALNQFFEWCKELLQEKEADEKDRTEYLDADTQQGLLDQLNPLVFSSSQFKEPTLWPLVKKVRIGIEGPRILQYITLVDLPGLDDTNRVRVDASYEIMNKCDAIWIVAKIDRAITETGVDSLLMRYGKEYKMVMICTGTDDNIDAGLASYLEGEGQDIGDHEQLLKQEVRLRKQFEKVLPKQIAAKQKVLTKDKKDQKKGKKQTMTKYYRGKLQKEVKDLMEEKDAAKAALPGVEQARFELLVSARNEYTIRRLQEEKSDHLREGTTLPVFCVSNSHYSSLKGAKAIKGPRLNAEMTGLPALRAYVLERSAPEILRTNDAYVNHRLTVFMKGLALWAKSYNVEGGEQLLAAVKKPQGQAGGLIDQFVDQVVTFNEKVVVNVLRDAQNDIVEAASGVVNDKIKPWHASTQRAFIRRDGNHRTSVVPQQSWNEQFLEKASKLAKKGWEVFSDKEKELAIGLEKSLLGLLERMECDIGNHPAAVVLPMDRIKEVFEAQMDGIREACRDHESEFKKELRNIKLDTTQDRPSGYFSGAMAKAYDECKQDSGPGVTKRCLENLETHLKLQGASSPFARVCAKLSEVLRPAAQATSGRLAQKTQDIMSELYSQFDDMVDKKIDDKAEDELRRRFRAFLEEEEPRFEEMKADLQKVKKKYDK
;
A
#
# COMPACT_ATOMS: atom_id res chain seq x y z
N MET A 1 33.29 -34.73 -37.42
CA MET A 1 33.71 -33.77 -38.46
C MET A 1 33.67 -32.37 -37.86
N GLY A 2 34.76 -31.60 -37.97
CA GLY A 2 34.78 -30.12 -37.90
C GLY A 2 34.80 -29.42 -36.51
N LYS A 3 35.98 -29.28 -35.91
CA LYS A 3 36.41 -28.08 -35.13
C LYS A 3 37.09 -27.09 -36.11
N PRO A 4 37.21 -25.76 -35.87
CA PRO A 4 38.18 -25.12 -34.92
C PRO A 4 37.61 -23.81 -34.30
N SER A 5 38.25 -22.93 -33.49
CA SER A 5 39.65 -22.60 -33.16
C SER A 5 39.68 -21.71 -31.89
N VAL A 6 40.81 -21.68 -31.17
CA VAL A 6 41.17 -20.80 -30.03
C VAL A 6 42.43 -19.99 -30.41
N ALA A 7 42.66 -18.83 -29.78
CA ALA A 7 43.85 -17.93 -29.73
C ALA A 7 43.62 -16.54 -30.40
N GLN A 8 44.11 -15.38 -29.95
CA GLN A 8 45.14 -14.97 -28.96
C GLN A 8 45.13 -13.41 -28.80
N THR A 9 45.98 -12.88 -27.90
CA THR A 9 46.59 -11.52 -27.76
C THR A 9 45.95 -10.51 -26.78
N THR A 10 46.66 -9.76 -25.92
CA THR A 10 48.11 -9.58 -25.62
C THR A 10 48.31 -8.94 -24.24
N ARG A 11 49.40 -9.29 -23.55
CA ARG A 11 49.87 -8.71 -22.27
C ARG A 11 51.30 -8.19 -22.48
N SER A 12 51.59 -6.96 -22.08
CA SER A 12 52.96 -6.38 -22.10
C SER A 12 53.51 -6.17 -20.69
N LYS A 13 54.76 -6.59 -20.50
CA LYS A 13 55.60 -6.53 -19.28
C LYS A 13 56.45 -5.25 -19.22
N ARG A 14 56.77 -4.77 -18.02
CA ARG A 14 58.09 -4.19 -17.58
C ARG A 14 58.13 -4.34 -16.04
N LYS A 15 58.89 -5.27 -15.43
CA LYS A 15 60.34 -5.46 -15.20
C LYS A 15 60.78 -4.86 -13.85
N ARG A 16 61.23 -5.77 -12.96
CA ARG A 16 61.79 -5.62 -11.61
C ARG A 16 63.16 -4.94 -11.58
N THR A 17 63.54 -4.44 -10.41
CA THR A 17 64.86 -4.64 -9.79
C THR A 17 64.69 -4.88 -8.29
N ASP A 18 65.45 -5.86 -7.79
CA ASP A 18 65.47 -6.45 -6.45
C ASP A 18 66.46 -5.71 -5.49
N ASP A 19 66.61 -6.28 -4.28
CA ASP A 19 67.70 -6.16 -3.28
C ASP A 19 67.59 -4.98 -2.29
N ASP A 20 67.71 -5.09 -0.95
CA ASP A 20 68.17 -6.15 -0.03
C ASP A 20 67.49 -5.97 1.36
N ARG A 21 67.43 -7.05 2.16
CA ARG A 21 67.20 -7.05 3.62
C ARG A 21 68.43 -7.67 4.28
N ASP A 22 68.81 -7.12 5.44
CA ASP A 22 69.58 -7.68 6.57
C ASP A 22 69.69 -6.49 7.58
N ASP A 23 69.74 -6.58 8.90
CA ASP A 23 69.44 -7.58 9.94
C ASP A 23 69.56 -6.83 11.30
N GLU A 24 68.93 -7.38 12.34
CA GLU A 24 69.34 -7.37 13.77
C GLU A 24 69.43 -6.03 14.59
N GLU A 25 68.62 -5.91 15.66
CA GLU A 25 69.03 -5.95 17.10
C GLU A 25 69.55 -4.57 17.62
N VAL A 26 69.34 -4.03 18.84
CA VAL A 26 68.89 -4.50 20.17
C VAL A 26 68.85 -3.27 21.11
N VAL A 27 67.92 -3.28 22.09
CA VAL A 27 68.01 -2.64 23.44
C VAL A 27 67.85 -1.10 23.63
N LYS A 28 66.67 -0.71 24.17
CA LYS A 28 66.35 -0.12 25.51
C LYS A 28 67.48 0.58 26.33
N PRO A 29 67.23 1.40 27.39
CA PRO A 29 65.97 1.93 27.96
C PRO A 29 66.04 3.39 28.55
N GLU A 30 64.86 3.87 29.00
CA GLU A 30 64.58 4.52 30.30
C GLU A 30 65.14 5.90 30.75
N LEU A 31 64.16 6.74 31.16
CA LEU A 31 64.02 7.50 32.42
C LEU A 31 64.45 8.99 32.52
N ALA A 32 63.39 9.81 32.65
CA ALA A 32 63.08 10.70 33.79
C ALA A 32 63.72 12.11 33.91
N GLY A 33 62.86 13.07 34.31
CA GLY A 33 63.19 14.32 35.02
C GLY A 33 62.84 15.59 34.22
N GLN A 34 61.66 16.19 34.39
CA GLN A 34 61.29 17.23 35.37
C GLN A 34 61.84 18.66 35.13
N GLU A 35 60.85 19.56 34.93
CA GLU A 35 60.72 20.94 35.42
C GLU A 35 61.36 22.15 34.71
N ALA A 36 60.44 23.07 34.38
CA ALA A 36 60.46 24.52 34.58
C ALA A 36 60.85 25.49 33.42
N ASP A 37 59.80 26.23 33.03
CA ASP A 37 59.72 27.69 32.93
C ASP A 37 60.13 28.49 31.65
N ILE A 38 59.07 29.08 31.07
CA ILE A 38 58.90 30.50 30.66
C ILE A 38 59.22 30.93 29.19
N SER A 39 58.15 31.44 28.59
CA SER A 39 57.99 32.59 27.65
C SER A 39 57.98 32.41 26.12
N ASP A 40 56.89 32.96 25.59
CA ASP A 40 56.66 33.72 24.35
C ASP A 40 56.76 33.06 22.97
N ASP A 41 55.56 32.88 22.39
CA ASP A 41 55.10 33.44 21.11
C ASP A 41 56.05 33.34 19.91
N SER A 42 55.71 32.45 18.97
CA SER A 42 55.01 32.80 17.71
C SER A 42 55.36 31.86 16.55
N GLU A 43 54.35 31.67 15.71
CA GLU A 43 54.37 31.17 14.33
C GLU A 43 54.10 29.66 14.12
N ASP A 44 52.80 29.45 13.86
CA ASP A 44 52.10 28.35 13.20
C ASP A 44 52.85 27.69 12.02
N SER A 45 52.85 26.35 11.99
CA SER A 45 52.38 25.55 10.85
C SER A 45 52.56 24.05 11.14
N ASP A 46 51.49 23.35 11.50
CA ASP A 46 51.39 21.89 11.36
C ASP A 46 50.13 21.58 10.54
N ASP A 47 50.38 21.06 9.34
CA ASP A 47 49.44 20.36 8.48
C ASP A 47 49.23 18.95 9.04
N ASP A 48 48.00 18.58 9.39
CA ASP A 48 47.56 17.17 9.41
C ASP A 48 46.13 17.09 8.84
N ASP A 49 46.07 16.56 7.61
CA ASP A 49 44.88 16.23 6.83
C ASP A 49 44.16 15.02 7.43
N ASP A 50 43.02 15.25 8.09
CA ASP A 50 42.01 14.22 8.36
C ASP A 50 40.76 14.53 7.53
N THR A 51 40.56 13.76 6.45
CA THR A 51 39.49 13.95 5.47
C THR A 51 38.18 13.35 5.99
N GLY A 52 37.55 14.09 6.90
CA GLY A 52 36.14 13.92 7.26
C GLY A 52 35.24 14.28 6.07
N THR A 53 34.48 13.30 5.59
CA THR A 53 33.37 13.48 4.65
C THR A 53 32.35 14.46 5.24
N SER A 54 32.28 15.66 4.66
CA SER A 54 31.37 16.73 5.06
C SER A 54 29.92 16.36 4.82
N ASP A 55 29.14 16.42 5.89
CA ASP A 55 27.68 16.43 5.91
C ASP A 55 27.13 17.59 5.07
N GLU A 56 26.27 17.27 4.10
CA GLU A 56 25.44 18.26 3.41
C GLU A 56 24.11 18.47 4.16
N ASP A 57 23.90 19.74 4.50
CA ASP A 57 22.63 20.47 4.59
C ASP A 57 21.80 20.41 5.88
N SER A 58 22.22 21.22 6.84
CA SER A 58 21.33 21.89 7.80
C SER A 58 21.19 23.40 7.50
N ASP A 59 20.80 23.74 6.26
CA ASP A 59 20.38 25.11 5.93
C ASP A 59 18.89 25.33 6.29
N MET A 60 18.67 25.45 7.60
CA MET A 60 17.45 25.99 8.22
C MET A 60 17.50 27.52 8.19
N ASP A 61 17.33 28.14 7.01
CA ASP A 61 16.90 29.54 6.88
C ASP A 61 16.28 29.77 5.49
N GLY A 62 14.97 29.53 5.42
CA GLY A 62 14.16 29.85 4.25
C GLY A 62 12.72 30.04 4.70
N ASP A 63 12.27 31.29 4.74
CA ASP A 63 10.90 31.67 5.09
C ASP A 63 9.88 30.80 4.34
N SER A 64 9.06 30.08 5.10
CA SER A 64 7.84 29.47 4.59
C SER A 64 6.94 30.60 4.07
N THR A 65 6.49 30.51 2.81
CA THR A 65 5.65 31.56 2.24
C THR A 65 4.26 31.60 2.87
N GLY A 66 3.80 30.53 3.52
CA GLY A 66 2.49 30.42 4.16
C GLY A 66 1.28 30.54 3.22
N VAL A 67 1.49 30.82 1.93
CA VAL A 67 0.43 30.97 0.92
C VAL A 67 0.13 29.61 0.30
N ILE A 68 -1.08 29.10 0.55
CA ILE A 68 -1.60 27.91 -0.12
C ILE A 68 -2.09 28.35 -1.50
N GLU A 69 -1.41 27.89 -2.56
CA GLU A 69 -1.76 28.21 -3.95
C GLU A 69 -2.69 27.16 -4.56
N HIS A 70 -2.75 25.94 -4.01
CA HIS A 70 -3.55 24.84 -4.55
C HIS A 70 -4.39 24.11 -3.49
N HIS A 71 -5.70 24.01 -3.71
CA HIS A 71 -6.61 23.22 -2.87
C HIS A 71 -7.11 21.98 -3.63
N GLU A 72 -7.28 20.85 -2.93
CA GLU A 72 -7.74 19.61 -3.58
C GLU A 72 -9.15 19.75 -4.17
N ASP A 73 -10.01 20.56 -3.56
CA ASP A 73 -11.37 20.84 -4.03
C ASP A 73 -11.40 21.57 -5.38
N SER A 74 -10.29 22.20 -5.77
CA SER A 74 -10.16 22.84 -7.10
C SER A 74 -9.83 21.84 -8.22
N GLU A 75 -9.43 20.62 -7.87
CA GLU A 75 -9.08 19.57 -8.85
C GLU A 75 -10.35 18.96 -9.46
N ARG A 76 -10.39 18.90 -10.80
CA ARG A 76 -11.55 18.37 -11.54
C ARG A 76 -11.86 16.92 -11.15
N LEU A 77 -13.15 16.61 -11.00
CA LEU A 77 -13.63 15.25 -10.83
C LEU A 77 -13.62 14.51 -12.18
N PRO A 78 -13.40 13.18 -12.19
CA PRO A 78 -13.49 12.37 -13.40
C PRO A 78 -14.88 12.47 -14.06
N ALA A 79 -14.93 12.33 -15.38
CA ALA A 79 -16.17 12.32 -16.14
C ALA A 79 -16.93 10.99 -15.96
N ARG A 80 -17.50 10.78 -14.77
CA ARG A 80 -18.31 9.60 -14.40
C ARG A 80 -19.64 10.04 -13.81
N SER A 81 -20.68 9.25 -14.02
CA SER A 81 -22.06 9.53 -13.57
C SER A 81 -22.15 9.79 -12.08
N VAL A 82 -21.42 9.04 -11.26
CA VAL A 82 -21.39 9.15 -9.80
C VAL A 82 -20.86 10.49 -9.28
N TYR A 83 -20.13 11.23 -10.11
CA TYR A 83 -19.59 12.56 -9.79
C TYR A 83 -20.40 13.70 -10.42
N ASP A 84 -21.44 13.39 -11.21
CA ASP A 84 -22.36 14.39 -11.73
C ASP A 84 -23.20 14.96 -10.58
N GLY A 85 -23.27 16.29 -10.47
CA GLY A 85 -24.00 16.97 -9.41
C GLY A 85 -25.49 16.60 -9.37
N ALA A 86 -26.10 16.28 -10.52
CA ALA A 86 -27.48 15.80 -10.57
C ALA A 86 -27.60 14.39 -9.95
N PHE A 87 -26.65 13.49 -10.23
CA PHE A 87 -26.65 12.15 -9.64
C PHE A 87 -26.54 12.21 -8.11
N VAL A 88 -25.57 12.96 -7.60
CA VAL A 88 -25.33 13.12 -6.15
C VAL A 88 -26.56 13.71 -5.46
N LYS A 89 -27.15 14.74 -6.07
CA LYS A 89 -28.36 15.38 -5.55
C LYS A 89 -29.54 14.41 -5.51
N THR A 90 -29.79 13.67 -6.60
CA THR A 90 -30.91 12.71 -6.67
C THR A 90 -30.76 11.58 -5.66
N VAL A 91 -29.56 11.03 -5.47
CA VAL A 91 -29.31 10.00 -4.42
C VAL A 91 -29.56 10.56 -3.02
N ALA A 92 -29.17 11.80 -2.74
CA ALA A 92 -29.45 12.44 -1.46
C ALA A 92 -30.97 12.62 -1.24
N GLU A 93 -31.71 13.08 -2.25
CA GLU A 93 -33.17 13.24 -2.18
C GLU A 93 -33.91 11.90 -1.99
N LEU A 94 -33.40 10.81 -2.56
CA LEU A 94 -33.94 9.46 -2.36
C LEU A 94 -33.84 9.03 -0.88
N SER A 95 -32.74 9.36 -0.19
CA SER A 95 -32.61 9.09 1.25
C SER A 95 -33.63 9.88 2.10
N ASP A 96 -34.09 11.04 1.61
CA ASP A 96 -35.07 11.85 2.33
C ASP A 96 -36.46 11.22 2.31
N ILE A 97 -36.80 10.38 1.33
CA ILE A 97 -38.04 9.59 1.33
C ILE A 97 -38.05 8.68 2.56
N ALA A 98 -36.96 7.95 2.80
CA ALA A 98 -36.83 7.07 3.97
C ALA A 98 -36.89 7.86 5.28
N LYS A 99 -36.26 9.06 5.35
CA LYS A 99 -36.36 9.94 6.53
C LYS A 99 -37.79 10.40 6.80
N ARG A 100 -38.56 10.73 5.75
CA ARG A 100 -39.98 11.13 5.89
C ARG A 100 -40.84 9.95 6.34
N ALA A 101 -40.64 8.76 5.78
CA ALA A 101 -41.31 7.54 6.24
C ALA A 101 -40.98 7.23 7.71
N LEU A 102 -39.70 7.34 8.09
CA LEU A 102 -39.24 7.15 9.47
C LEU A 102 -39.91 8.13 10.44
N LYS A 103 -40.07 9.39 10.04
CA LYS A 103 -40.78 10.39 10.84
C LYS A 103 -42.23 9.96 11.11
N ILE A 104 -42.96 9.50 10.09
CA ILE A 104 -44.34 9.01 10.24
C ILE A 104 -44.39 7.80 11.19
N LEU A 105 -43.44 6.87 11.08
CA LEU A 105 -43.35 5.68 11.94
C LEU A 105 -43.10 6.05 13.41
N ARG A 106 -42.15 6.96 13.67
CA ARG A 106 -41.79 7.41 15.03
C ARG A 106 -42.88 8.25 15.70
N GLU A 107 -43.69 8.97 14.93
CA GLU A 107 -44.87 9.69 15.45
C GLU A 107 -46.04 8.75 15.81
N SER A 108 -46.00 7.49 15.38
CA SER A 108 -47.07 6.54 15.65
C SER A 108 -47.01 6.00 17.09
N GLN A 109 -48.18 5.72 17.67
CA GLN A 109 -48.28 5.01 18.95
C GLN A 109 -48.30 3.49 18.77
N CYS A 110 -48.20 3.00 17.54
CA CYS A 110 -48.31 1.57 17.24
C CYS A 110 -46.99 0.86 17.56
N SER A 111 -47.04 -0.09 18.50
CA SER A 111 -45.89 -0.91 18.89
C SER A 111 -45.99 -2.32 18.34
N SER A 112 -46.65 -2.53 17.18
CA SER A 112 -46.73 -3.86 16.58
C SER A 112 -45.33 -4.31 16.11
N LYS A 113 -45.10 -5.63 16.06
CA LYS A 113 -43.81 -6.19 15.60
C LYS A 113 -43.47 -5.71 14.18
N ARG A 114 -44.50 -5.55 13.34
CA ARG A 114 -44.42 -5.07 11.95
C ARG A 114 -43.92 -3.63 11.88
N VAL A 115 -44.55 -2.73 12.66
CA VAL A 115 -44.17 -1.31 12.69
C VAL A 115 -42.75 -1.13 13.21
N ARG A 116 -42.31 -1.93 14.19
CA ARG A 116 -40.89 -1.96 14.61
C ARG A 116 -39.96 -2.35 13.47
N GLY A 117 -40.28 -3.41 12.72
CA GLY A 117 -39.50 -3.84 11.56
C GLY A 117 -39.42 -2.76 10.47
N LEU A 118 -40.54 -2.12 10.13
CA LEU A 118 -40.57 -0.99 9.20
C LEU A 118 -39.74 0.20 9.71
N THR A 119 -39.76 0.46 11.02
CA THR A 119 -38.97 1.54 11.64
C THR A 119 -37.48 1.27 11.50
N THR A 120 -37.03 0.06 11.81
CA THR A 120 -35.62 -0.33 11.64
C THR A 120 -35.18 -0.23 10.18
N HIS A 121 -35.95 -0.76 9.22
CA HIS A 121 -35.62 -0.62 7.80
C HIS A 121 -35.56 0.84 7.35
N ALA A 122 -36.50 1.69 7.78
CA ALA A 122 -36.50 3.11 7.44
C ALA A 122 -35.31 3.87 8.08
N GLU A 123 -34.89 3.48 9.29
CA GLU A 123 -33.67 4.00 9.93
C GLU A 123 -32.42 3.66 9.12
N GLU A 124 -32.26 2.40 8.72
CA GLU A 124 -31.13 1.98 7.89
C GLU A 124 -31.11 2.68 6.53
N LEU A 125 -32.28 2.82 5.89
CA LEU A 125 -32.43 3.46 4.59
C LEU A 125 -32.30 4.99 4.65
N SER A 126 -32.39 5.60 5.84
CA SER A 126 -32.22 7.04 6.01
C SER A 126 -30.78 7.51 5.76
N GLN A 127 -29.82 6.57 5.73
CA GLN A 127 -28.42 6.83 5.42
C GLN A 127 -28.06 6.15 4.10
N VAL A 128 -27.46 6.90 3.19
CA VAL A 128 -26.91 6.34 1.95
C VAL A 128 -25.73 5.43 2.32
N PRO A 129 -25.72 4.17 1.87
CA PRO A 129 -24.62 3.26 2.17
C PRO A 129 -23.32 3.77 1.56
N ARG A 130 -22.22 3.60 2.29
CA ARG A 130 -20.89 3.91 1.79
C ARG A 130 -20.34 2.69 1.04
N PRO A 131 -19.65 2.89 -0.09
CA PRO A 131 -19.04 1.80 -0.83
C PRO A 131 -17.93 1.11 -0.01
N GLU A 132 -17.68 -0.16 -0.33
CA GLU A 132 -16.49 -0.84 0.18
C GLU A 132 -15.24 -0.16 -0.38
N ARG A 133 -14.22 0.03 0.48
CA ARG A 133 -12.99 0.72 0.11
C ARG A 133 -11.93 -0.28 -0.27
N GLU A 134 -11.32 -0.10 -1.44
CA GLU A 134 -10.14 -0.88 -1.80
C GLU A 134 -8.98 -0.53 -0.85
N LYS A 135 -8.29 -1.57 -0.36
CA LYS A 135 -7.05 -1.42 0.40
C LYS A 135 -5.84 -1.47 -0.53
N VAL A 136 -5.00 -0.45 -0.49
CA VAL A 136 -3.88 -0.25 -1.41
C VAL A 136 -2.56 -0.27 -0.64
N ALA A 137 -1.72 -1.28 -0.86
CA ALA A 137 -0.40 -1.38 -0.25
C ALA A 137 0.65 -0.59 -1.04
N LEU A 138 1.43 0.27 -0.38
CA LEU A 138 2.58 0.93 -0.97
C LEU A 138 3.84 0.11 -0.69
N LEU A 139 4.51 -0.35 -1.76
CA LEU A 139 5.76 -1.08 -1.69
C LEU A 139 6.85 -0.35 -2.47
N GLY A 140 8.10 -0.51 -2.06
CA GLY A 140 9.24 0.16 -2.70
C GLY A 140 10.44 0.22 -1.77
N ASN A 141 11.62 0.38 -2.32
CA ASN A 141 12.86 0.42 -1.54
C ASN A 141 12.88 1.61 -0.56
N THR A 142 13.74 1.51 0.46
CA THR A 142 14.00 2.63 1.37
C THR A 142 14.52 3.83 0.56
N GLY A 143 13.98 5.02 0.82
CA GLY A 143 14.33 6.23 0.06
C GLY A 143 13.61 6.40 -1.28
N ALA A 144 12.72 5.47 -1.69
CA ALA A 144 11.92 5.61 -2.92
C ALA A 144 10.84 6.72 -2.86
N GLY A 145 10.60 7.32 -1.69
CA GLY A 145 9.65 8.43 -1.53
C GLY A 145 8.23 8.02 -1.13
N LYS A 146 8.00 6.82 -0.58
CA LYS A 146 6.68 6.34 -0.11
C LYS A 146 6.00 7.31 0.87
N SER A 147 6.66 7.66 1.97
CA SER A 147 6.19 8.61 2.98
C SER A 147 5.89 10.00 2.39
N SER A 148 6.76 10.49 1.51
CA SER A 148 6.59 11.80 0.85
C SER A 148 5.39 11.80 -0.09
N LEU A 149 5.15 10.69 -0.78
CA LEU A 149 3.98 10.47 -1.61
C LEU A 149 2.70 10.45 -0.78
N LEU A 150 2.67 9.70 0.34
CA LEU A 150 1.53 9.66 1.25
C LEU A 150 1.18 11.05 1.78
N ASN A 151 2.18 11.80 2.27
CA ASN A 151 1.98 13.16 2.75
C ASN A 151 1.37 14.07 1.67
N SER A 152 1.87 13.96 0.43
CA SER A 152 1.40 14.77 -0.70
C SER A 152 -0.02 14.39 -1.13
N LEU A 153 -0.35 13.09 -1.14
CA LEU A 153 -1.67 12.55 -1.48
C LEU A 153 -2.74 12.86 -0.43
N LEU A 154 -2.35 12.86 0.85
CA LEU A 154 -3.24 13.16 1.97
C LEU A 154 -3.36 14.67 2.24
N GLY A 155 -2.49 15.49 1.67
CA GLY A 155 -2.45 16.92 1.97
C GLY A 155 -2.04 17.24 3.41
N LEU A 156 -1.37 16.30 4.09
CA LEU A 156 -0.93 16.39 5.47
C LEU A 156 0.59 16.22 5.54
N PRO A 157 1.37 17.32 5.49
CA PRO A 157 2.83 17.25 5.55
C PRO A 157 3.29 16.60 6.85
N ASN A 158 4.23 15.66 6.80
CA ASN A 158 4.78 14.97 7.99
C ASN A 158 3.84 14.02 8.73
N MET A 159 2.68 13.65 8.16
CA MET A 159 1.78 12.67 8.78
C MET A 159 2.35 11.25 8.68
N ALA A 160 2.72 10.84 7.46
CA ALA A 160 3.39 9.58 7.17
C ALA A 160 4.92 9.69 7.35
N LYS A 161 5.39 10.64 8.18
CA LYS A 161 6.78 11.14 8.27
C LYS A 161 7.81 10.05 7.98
N ALA A 162 8.69 10.32 7.00
CA ALA A 162 9.90 9.55 6.82
C ALA A 162 10.71 9.63 8.12
N MET A 163 11.05 8.48 8.70
CA MET A 163 11.92 8.37 9.88
C MET A 163 13.35 8.81 9.54
N ALA A 164 13.56 10.11 9.33
CA ALA A 164 14.87 10.71 9.12
C ALA A 164 15.62 10.74 10.46
N GLY A 165 16.14 9.58 10.82
CA GLY A 165 17.07 9.34 11.92
C GLY A 165 18.01 8.19 11.56
N GLY A 166 18.50 8.15 10.30
CA GLY A 166 19.55 7.23 9.85
C GLY A 166 19.30 5.72 9.94
N GLN A 167 18.15 5.27 10.47
CA GLN A 167 17.79 3.87 10.63
C GLN A 167 16.45 3.56 9.95
N SER A 168 16.32 2.36 9.39
CA SER A 168 15.25 1.90 8.49
C SER A 168 13.85 2.36 8.92
N CYS A 169 13.13 3.00 7.99
CA CYS A 169 12.12 4.02 8.28
C CYS A 169 10.64 3.55 8.30
N THR A 170 10.33 2.42 8.94
CA THR A 170 9.24 1.43 8.69
C THR A 170 9.16 0.38 9.81
N PHE A 171 8.74 0.63 11.06
CA PHE A 171 8.67 -0.44 12.10
C PHE A 171 7.27 -1.08 12.24
N VAL A 172 6.21 -0.33 11.92
CA VAL A 172 4.82 -0.74 12.14
C VAL A 172 4.00 -0.47 10.87
N GLY A 173 3.25 -1.47 10.40
CA GLY A 173 2.33 -1.30 9.29
C GLY A 173 1.22 -0.29 9.65
N THR A 174 1.02 0.72 8.80
CA THR A 174 0.11 1.83 9.08
C THR A 174 -0.94 1.96 7.98
N GLU A 175 -2.22 1.90 8.33
CA GLU A 175 -3.35 2.12 7.42
C GLU A 175 -3.91 3.54 7.59
N TYR A 176 -4.11 4.27 6.49
CA TYR A 176 -4.74 5.59 6.45
C TYR A 176 -6.11 5.48 5.79
N GLU A 177 -7.16 5.89 6.49
CA GLU A 177 -8.55 5.77 6.05
C GLU A 177 -9.39 6.99 6.47
N GLN A 178 -10.62 7.07 5.96
CA GLN A 178 -11.60 8.06 6.39
C GLN A 178 -11.87 7.99 7.91
N PRO A 179 -12.53 9.00 8.51
CA PRO A 179 -12.80 9.00 9.94
C PRO A 179 -13.51 7.72 10.42
N PHE A 180 -13.11 7.23 11.60
CA PHE A 180 -13.73 6.05 12.19
C PHE A 180 -15.22 6.31 12.50
N PRO A 181 -16.07 5.28 12.54
CA PRO A 181 -17.43 5.42 13.05
C PRO A 181 -17.41 6.01 14.47
N GLY A 182 -18.13 7.12 14.67
CA GLY A 182 -18.19 7.84 15.94
C GLY A 182 -16.99 8.75 16.25
N GLN A 183 -16.03 8.91 15.33
CA GLN A 183 -14.93 9.85 15.49
C GLN A 183 -15.46 11.29 15.56
N THR A 184 -15.03 12.02 16.58
CA THR A 184 -15.46 13.40 16.85
C THR A 184 -14.40 14.45 16.50
N LYS A 185 -13.11 14.10 16.62
CA LYS A 185 -11.98 14.97 16.28
C LYS A 185 -11.50 14.74 14.85
N ALA A 186 -10.77 15.72 14.30
CA ALA A 186 -10.28 15.68 12.93
C ALA A 186 -9.36 14.48 12.62
N LEU A 187 -8.61 14.01 13.63
CA LEU A 187 -7.68 12.88 13.51
C LEU A 187 -7.89 11.90 14.67
N ALA A 188 -7.82 10.61 14.35
CA ALA A 188 -7.80 9.55 15.35
C ALA A 188 -6.89 8.40 14.91
N ALA A 189 -6.38 7.64 15.88
CA ALA A 189 -5.62 6.43 15.64
C ALA A 189 -6.14 5.26 16.47
N LYS A 190 -6.08 4.06 15.89
CA LYS A 190 -6.26 2.78 16.58
C LYS A 190 -4.95 2.02 16.53
N VAL A 191 -4.36 1.76 17.69
CA VAL A 191 -3.08 1.05 17.83
C VAL A 191 -3.39 -0.38 18.28
N GLU A 192 -3.07 -1.36 17.45
CA GLU A 192 -3.25 -2.79 17.73
C GLU A 192 -1.91 -3.39 18.15
N TYR A 193 -1.87 -4.04 19.31
CA TYR A 193 -0.69 -4.70 19.85
C TYR A 193 -0.64 -6.18 19.47
N PHE A 194 0.55 -6.77 19.47
CA PHE A 194 0.71 -8.21 19.30
C PHE A 194 0.08 -8.97 20.46
N GLY A 195 -0.65 -10.04 20.18
CA GLY A 195 -1.05 -10.99 21.20
C GLY A 195 0.13 -11.62 21.94
N ILE A 196 -0.15 -12.10 23.14
CA ILE A 196 0.79 -12.66 24.12
C ILE A 196 1.74 -13.70 23.51
N ALA A 197 1.24 -14.65 22.71
CA ALA A 197 2.07 -15.68 22.09
C ALA A 197 3.14 -15.11 21.14
N SER A 198 2.77 -14.11 20.34
CA SER A 198 3.67 -13.45 19.38
C SER A 198 4.73 -12.60 20.09
N ILE A 199 4.39 -11.96 21.22
CA ILE A 199 5.36 -11.24 22.04
C ILE A 199 6.42 -12.20 22.59
N ARG A 200 6.00 -13.37 23.10
CA ARG A 200 6.95 -14.38 23.61
C ARG A 200 7.89 -14.89 22.52
N GLU A 201 7.37 -15.12 21.32
CA GLU A 201 8.16 -15.53 20.16
C GLU A 201 9.17 -14.44 19.74
N LEU A 202 8.72 -13.19 19.69
CA LEU A 202 9.56 -12.02 19.42
C LEU A 202 10.73 -11.95 20.40
N LEU A 203 10.44 -11.93 21.71
CA LEU A 203 11.46 -11.85 22.76
C LEU A 203 12.43 -13.03 22.70
N SER A 204 11.93 -14.24 22.48
CA SER A 204 12.78 -15.43 22.36
C SER A 204 13.78 -15.32 21.21
N ARG A 205 13.39 -14.75 20.07
CA ARG A 205 14.30 -14.49 18.94
C ARG A 205 15.33 -13.44 19.26
N LEU A 206 14.92 -12.29 19.82
CA LEU A 206 15.84 -11.22 20.19
C LEU A 206 16.90 -11.71 21.20
N ILE A 207 16.50 -12.54 22.17
CA ILE A 207 17.43 -13.13 23.14
C ILE A 207 18.43 -14.06 22.43
N LYS A 208 17.96 -14.90 21.50
CA LYS A 208 18.83 -15.77 20.71
C LYS A 208 19.82 -14.97 19.87
N ASP A 209 19.36 -13.95 19.15
CA ASP A 209 20.20 -13.10 18.30
C ASP A 209 21.28 -12.37 19.12
N TYR A 210 20.92 -11.90 20.33
CA TYR A 210 21.88 -11.30 21.26
C TYR A 210 22.90 -12.32 21.77
N ASN A 211 22.45 -13.49 22.23
CA ASN A 211 23.34 -14.52 22.79
C ASN A 211 24.30 -15.09 21.76
N HIS A 212 23.83 -15.27 20.52
CA HIS A 212 24.61 -15.84 19.42
C HIS A 212 25.84 -14.99 19.11
N TRP A 213 25.71 -13.66 19.15
CA TRP A 213 26.84 -12.76 18.92
C TRP A 213 27.77 -12.64 20.13
N ASN A 214 27.22 -12.51 21.35
CA ASN A 214 28.01 -12.12 22.53
C ASN A 214 28.63 -13.31 23.27
N PHE A 215 27.99 -14.48 23.26
CA PHE A 215 28.39 -15.60 24.13
C PHE A 215 28.72 -16.88 23.37
N GLU A 216 28.10 -17.10 22.22
CA GLU A 216 28.33 -18.29 21.40
C GLU A 216 29.52 -18.05 20.46
N ARG A 217 30.51 -18.96 20.46
CA ARG A 217 31.68 -18.86 19.59
C ARG A 217 31.51 -19.73 18.36
N GLU A 218 31.38 -19.12 17.19
CA GLU A 218 31.47 -19.79 15.89
C GLU A 218 32.80 -19.45 15.20
N ASN A 219 33.63 -20.47 14.96
CA ASN A 219 34.97 -20.29 14.38
C ASN A 219 34.96 -20.12 12.84
N ASP A 220 33.82 -20.37 12.17
CA ASP A 220 33.71 -20.48 10.71
C ASP A 220 32.93 -19.30 10.06
N LEU A 221 32.69 -18.21 10.79
CA LEU A 221 31.98 -17.03 10.28
C LEU A 221 32.88 -16.20 9.37
N ASN A 222 32.37 -15.82 8.20
CA ASN A 222 33.03 -14.81 7.37
C ASN A 222 32.73 -13.38 7.89
N GLU A 223 33.41 -12.38 7.31
CA GLU A 223 33.27 -10.98 7.74
C GLU A 223 31.83 -10.45 7.59
N GLU A 224 31.11 -10.83 6.53
CA GLU A 224 29.72 -10.42 6.30
C GLU A 224 28.76 -11.00 7.35
N GLU A 225 28.89 -12.29 7.66
CA GLU A 225 28.09 -12.94 8.70
C GLU A 225 28.38 -12.35 10.08
N ARG A 226 29.65 -12.01 10.34
CA ARG A 226 30.07 -11.34 11.57
C ARG A 226 29.42 -9.96 11.69
N GLN A 227 29.42 -9.18 10.62
CA GLN A 227 28.76 -7.87 10.58
C GLN A 227 27.25 -7.98 10.77
N GLU A 228 26.60 -8.96 10.14
CA GLU A 228 25.17 -9.18 10.27
C GLU A 228 24.76 -9.65 11.68
N LEU A 229 25.47 -10.62 12.26
CA LEU A 229 25.22 -11.05 13.65
C LEU A 229 25.44 -9.89 14.63
N SER A 230 26.46 -9.07 14.41
CA SER A 230 26.66 -7.84 15.17
C SER A 230 25.47 -6.89 15.03
N ARG A 231 24.95 -6.71 13.82
CA ARG A 231 23.76 -5.86 13.56
C ARG A 231 22.51 -6.40 14.25
N LEU A 232 22.26 -7.71 14.21
CA LEU A 232 21.14 -8.35 14.88
C LEU A 232 21.24 -8.21 16.39
N SER A 233 22.42 -8.47 16.97
CA SER A 233 22.64 -8.28 18.41
C SER A 233 22.45 -6.83 18.84
N LYS A 234 22.95 -5.86 18.06
CA LYS A 234 22.73 -4.43 18.33
C LYS A 234 21.24 -4.09 18.27
N THR A 235 20.52 -4.62 17.29
CA THR A 235 19.07 -4.43 17.13
C THR A 235 18.31 -5.03 18.32
N ALA A 236 18.65 -6.25 18.73
CA ALA A 236 18.06 -6.91 19.89
C ALA A 236 18.28 -6.12 21.18
N PHE A 237 19.53 -5.72 21.45
CA PHE A 237 19.86 -4.92 22.64
C PHE A 237 19.15 -3.56 22.64
N THR A 238 19.12 -2.88 21.49
CA THR A 238 18.40 -1.62 21.31
C THR A 238 16.90 -1.80 21.56
N THR A 239 16.34 -2.94 21.15
CA THR A 239 14.92 -3.27 21.40
C THR A 239 14.67 -3.49 22.89
N PHE A 240 15.53 -4.22 23.61
CA PHE A 240 15.40 -4.39 25.05
C PHE A 240 15.50 -3.06 25.79
N ARG A 241 16.49 -2.21 25.47
CA ARG A 241 16.57 -0.87 26.06
C ARG A 241 15.39 0.01 25.68
N SER A 242 14.85 -0.12 24.48
CA SER A 242 13.64 0.62 24.08
C SER A 242 12.44 0.25 24.95
N LEU A 243 12.31 -1.02 25.35
CA LEU A 243 11.20 -1.50 26.16
C LEU A 243 11.41 -1.30 27.66
N PHE A 244 12.64 -1.45 28.15
CA PHE A 244 12.91 -1.66 29.58
C PHE A 244 13.87 -0.63 30.17
N CYS A 245 14.11 0.53 29.52
CA CYS A 245 15.01 1.56 30.05
C CYS A 245 14.60 2.13 31.42
N ASP A 246 13.36 1.91 31.85
CA ASP A 246 12.83 2.26 33.17
C ASP A 246 13.21 1.24 34.27
N LYS A 247 13.77 0.09 33.90
CA LYS A 247 14.25 -0.95 34.82
C LYS A 247 15.73 -0.73 35.12
N GLU A 248 16.14 -0.92 36.38
CA GLU A 248 17.56 -0.77 36.81
C GLU A 248 18.49 -1.63 35.95
N GLU A 249 18.02 -2.80 35.52
CA GLU A 249 18.74 -3.74 34.68
C GLU A 249 19.04 -3.21 33.27
N PHE A 250 18.34 -2.18 32.77
CA PHE A 250 18.52 -1.63 31.41
C PHE A 250 18.68 -0.10 31.38
N GLU A 251 18.83 0.53 32.55
CA GLU A 251 19.07 1.98 32.70
C GLU A 251 20.31 2.40 31.90
N THR A 252 21.41 1.64 31.99
CA THR A 252 22.66 1.87 31.26
C THR A 252 22.97 0.74 30.28
N ILE A 253 23.92 0.98 29.36
CA ILE A 253 24.37 -0.05 28.42
C ILE A 253 25.09 -1.17 29.17
N GLU A 254 25.88 -0.81 30.18
CA GLU A 254 26.68 -1.71 31.01
C GLU A 254 25.77 -2.61 31.85
N ALA A 255 24.80 -2.04 32.56
CA ALA A 255 23.83 -2.81 33.35
C ALA A 255 23.07 -3.84 32.49
N GLY A 256 22.61 -3.43 31.31
CA GLY A 256 21.90 -4.33 30.39
C GLY A 256 22.76 -5.49 29.89
N ARG A 257 24.05 -5.24 29.65
CA ARG A 257 25.00 -6.28 29.23
C ARG A 257 25.29 -7.26 30.35
N ASP A 258 25.57 -6.75 31.55
CA ASP A 258 25.86 -7.55 32.74
C ASP A 258 24.66 -8.43 33.13
N TYR A 259 23.45 -7.87 33.05
CA TYR A 259 22.21 -8.62 33.28
C TYR A 259 22.06 -9.76 32.26
N LEU A 260 22.17 -9.47 30.96
CA LEU A 260 22.03 -10.50 29.92
C LEU A 260 23.11 -11.58 30.02
N GLU A 261 24.34 -11.23 30.39
CA GLU A 261 25.43 -12.19 30.63
C GLU A 261 25.12 -13.11 31.83
N THR A 262 24.67 -12.53 32.94
CA THR A 262 24.29 -13.29 34.14
C THR A 262 23.18 -14.30 33.82
N MET A 263 22.16 -13.86 33.07
CA MET A 263 21.04 -14.72 32.69
C MET A 263 21.45 -15.83 31.72
N TYR A 264 22.40 -15.57 30.80
CA TYR A 264 22.93 -16.60 29.90
C TYR A 264 23.71 -17.67 30.68
N GLN A 265 24.54 -17.27 31.63
CA GLN A 265 25.32 -18.19 32.47
C GLN A 265 24.46 -19.05 33.40
N GLY A 266 23.31 -18.52 33.84
CA GLY A 266 22.35 -19.20 34.71
C GLY A 266 21.65 -20.42 34.12
N LYS A 267 21.75 -20.67 32.80
CA LYS A 267 21.18 -21.82 32.04
C LYS A 267 19.66 -22.06 32.12
N ASP A 268 18.90 -21.26 32.89
CA ASP A 268 17.44 -21.29 32.91
C ASP A 268 16.84 -20.21 31.99
N GLN A 269 15.64 -20.48 31.43
CA GLN A 269 14.87 -19.53 30.59
C GLN A 269 14.32 -18.31 31.38
N THR A 270 14.97 -17.91 32.47
CA THR A 270 14.53 -16.84 33.38
C THR A 270 14.41 -15.50 32.67
N ALA A 271 15.30 -15.18 31.73
CA ALA A 271 15.27 -13.87 31.05
C ALA A 271 14.03 -13.72 30.16
N LEU A 272 13.67 -14.78 29.43
CA LEU A 272 12.48 -14.76 28.60
C LEU A 272 11.22 -14.58 29.45
N ASN A 273 11.11 -15.30 30.57
CA ASN A 273 9.96 -15.17 31.46
C ASN A 273 9.91 -13.77 32.09
N GLN A 274 11.04 -13.22 32.54
CA GLN A 274 11.09 -11.89 33.14
C GLN A 274 10.73 -10.77 32.13
N PHE A 275 11.33 -10.79 30.94
CA PHE A 275 11.02 -9.80 29.89
C PHE A 275 9.57 -9.88 29.45
N PHE A 276 9.03 -11.08 29.42
CA PHE A 276 7.64 -11.30 29.08
C PHE A 276 6.69 -10.72 30.14
N GLU A 277 7.00 -10.88 31.43
CA GLU A 277 6.23 -10.22 32.50
C GLU A 277 6.35 -8.69 32.44
N TRP A 278 7.54 -8.15 32.18
CA TRP A 278 7.70 -6.70 31.96
C TRP A 278 6.90 -6.19 30.76
N CYS A 279 6.83 -6.94 29.66
CA CYS A 279 5.96 -6.59 28.53
C CYS A 279 4.48 -6.57 28.92
N LYS A 280 4.00 -7.50 29.75
CA LYS A 280 2.62 -7.48 30.26
C LYS A 280 2.37 -6.26 31.14
N GLU A 281 3.34 -5.87 31.99
CA GLU A 281 3.26 -4.65 32.79
C GLU A 281 3.12 -3.39 31.91
N LEU A 282 3.96 -3.27 30.88
CA LEU A 282 3.91 -2.16 29.91
C LEU A 282 2.55 -2.09 29.18
N LEU A 283 1.99 -3.25 28.83
CA LEU A 283 0.68 -3.36 28.19
C LEU A 283 -0.49 -3.37 29.20
N GLN A 284 -0.22 -3.25 30.50
CA GLN A 284 -1.24 -3.30 31.56
C GLN A 284 -2.19 -4.54 31.44
N GLU A 285 -1.67 -5.66 30.95
CA GLU A 285 -2.45 -6.88 30.69
C GLU A 285 -2.67 -7.70 31.97
N LYS A 286 -3.87 -8.30 32.10
CA LYS A 286 -4.16 -9.32 33.12
C LYS A 286 -4.01 -10.71 32.48
N GLU A 287 -3.65 -11.73 33.27
CA GLU A 287 -3.37 -13.10 32.78
C GLU A 287 -4.48 -13.78 31.94
N ALA A 288 -5.69 -13.22 31.90
CA ALA A 288 -6.86 -13.81 31.22
C ALA A 288 -7.14 -13.30 29.79
N ASP A 289 -6.39 -12.31 29.27
CA ASP A 289 -6.67 -11.67 27.98
C ASP A 289 -5.77 -12.23 26.86
N GLU A 290 -6.22 -13.28 26.15
CA GLU A 290 -5.49 -13.88 25.01
C GLU A 290 -5.65 -13.12 23.66
N LYS A 291 -6.37 -12.00 23.63
CA LYS A 291 -6.73 -11.29 22.37
C LYS A 291 -5.90 -10.04 22.11
N ASP A 292 -5.70 -9.72 20.84
CA ASP A 292 -5.06 -8.48 20.39
C ASP A 292 -5.75 -7.25 21.02
N ARG A 293 -5.03 -6.51 21.88
CA ARG A 293 -5.49 -5.24 22.48
C ARG A 293 -5.47 -4.13 21.44
N THR A 294 -6.51 -3.29 21.43
CA THR A 294 -6.56 -2.07 20.61
C THR A 294 -6.74 -0.83 21.49
N GLU A 295 -5.87 0.15 21.34
CA GLU A 295 -5.95 1.46 21.99
C GLU A 295 -6.47 2.52 21.01
N TYR A 296 -7.29 3.47 21.49
CA TYR A 296 -7.86 4.55 20.70
C TYR A 296 -7.29 5.90 21.14
N LEU A 297 -6.76 6.67 20.19
CA LEU A 297 -6.18 7.99 20.38
C LEU A 297 -6.87 8.98 19.45
N ASP A 298 -7.04 10.23 19.89
CA ASP A 298 -7.60 11.28 19.04
C ASP A 298 -6.96 12.65 19.29
N ALA A 299 -6.98 13.51 18.27
CA ALA A 299 -6.54 14.89 18.37
C ALA A 299 -7.16 15.77 17.28
N ASP A 300 -7.32 17.06 17.58
CA ASP A 300 -7.78 18.05 16.61
C ASP A 300 -6.65 18.55 15.71
N THR A 301 -5.40 18.32 16.09
CA THR A 301 -4.22 18.75 15.34
C THR A 301 -3.31 17.58 15.01
N GLN A 302 -2.62 17.68 13.86
CA GLN A 302 -1.66 16.67 13.44
C GLN A 302 -0.54 16.49 14.47
N GLN A 303 0.01 17.59 14.99
CA GLN A 303 1.06 17.52 16.00
C GLN A 303 0.56 16.82 17.27
N GLY A 304 -0.65 17.13 17.74
CA GLY A 304 -1.23 16.49 18.93
C GLY A 304 -1.47 14.99 18.77
N LEU A 305 -1.79 14.50 17.57
CA LEU A 305 -1.86 13.06 17.33
C LEU A 305 -0.47 12.44 17.27
N LEU A 306 0.48 13.10 16.60
CA LEU A 306 1.87 12.62 16.51
C LEU A 306 2.52 12.54 17.89
N ASP A 307 2.30 13.51 18.77
CA ASP A 307 2.84 13.50 20.13
C ASP A 307 2.36 12.28 20.93
N GLN A 308 1.12 11.85 20.73
CA GLN A 308 0.56 10.63 21.35
C GLN A 308 1.06 9.35 20.67
N LEU A 309 1.22 9.35 19.34
CA LEU A 309 1.68 8.17 18.59
C LEU A 309 3.18 7.92 18.76
N ASN A 310 3.99 8.98 18.88
CA ASN A 310 5.44 8.86 18.80
C ASN A 310 6.03 7.85 19.80
N PRO A 311 5.64 7.84 21.09
CA PRO A 311 6.13 6.86 22.06
C PRO A 311 5.72 5.41 21.72
N LEU A 312 4.65 5.23 20.94
CA LEU A 312 4.07 3.92 20.63
C LEU A 312 4.64 3.31 19.37
N VAL A 313 5.10 4.12 18.40
CA VAL A 313 5.48 3.60 17.06
C VAL A 313 6.92 3.93 16.65
N PHE A 314 7.61 4.82 17.35
CA PHE A 314 8.99 5.19 17.04
C PHE A 314 9.95 4.83 18.16
N SER A 315 11.20 4.53 17.77
CA SER A 315 12.30 4.37 18.71
C SER A 315 12.83 5.73 19.16
N SER A 316 13.21 5.85 20.42
CA SER A 316 13.92 7.01 20.96
C SER A 316 15.38 6.66 21.20
N SER A 317 16.30 7.45 20.63
CA SER A 317 17.74 7.30 20.87
C SER A 317 18.18 7.75 22.27
N GLN A 318 17.30 8.45 23.00
CA GLN A 318 17.61 8.98 24.33
C GLN A 318 17.32 7.99 25.46
N PHE A 319 16.52 6.94 25.21
CA PHE A 319 16.15 5.90 26.20
C PHE A 319 15.73 6.46 27.58
N LYS A 320 15.00 7.59 27.60
CA LYS A 320 14.53 8.22 28.84
C LYS A 320 13.25 7.58 29.38
N GLU A 321 12.40 7.12 28.47
CA GLU A 321 11.13 6.48 28.76
C GLU A 321 10.93 5.29 27.81
N PRO A 322 10.25 4.22 28.25
CA PRO A 322 9.92 3.09 27.40
C PRO A 322 9.15 3.49 26.15
N THR A 323 9.48 2.86 25.02
CA THR A 323 8.76 3.00 23.75
C THR A 323 8.18 1.66 23.33
N LEU A 324 6.90 1.65 22.93
CA LEU A 324 6.13 0.41 22.73
C LEU A 324 6.18 -0.11 21.28
N TRP A 325 6.94 0.55 20.40
CA TRP A 325 7.02 0.18 18.99
C TRP A 325 7.29 -1.31 18.76
N PRO A 326 8.09 -2.06 19.57
CA PRO A 326 8.33 -3.49 19.38
C PRO A 326 7.10 -4.38 19.66
N LEU A 327 6.13 -3.87 20.42
CA LEU A 327 4.90 -4.59 20.79
C LEU A 327 3.70 -4.21 19.91
N VAL A 328 3.78 -3.12 19.15
CA VAL A 328 2.71 -2.72 18.23
C VAL A 328 2.70 -3.57 16.97
N LYS A 329 1.57 -4.22 16.68
CA LYS A 329 1.33 -5.03 15.48
C LYS A 329 0.98 -4.17 14.27
N LYS A 330 0.00 -3.26 14.41
CA LYS A 330 -0.39 -2.32 13.34
C LYS A 330 -1.07 -1.06 13.88
N VAL A 331 -1.06 0.00 13.08
CA VAL A 331 -1.79 1.24 13.37
C VAL A 331 -2.79 1.53 12.25
N ARG A 332 -3.98 2.01 12.62
CA ARG A 332 -4.96 2.57 11.68
C ARG A 332 -5.19 4.02 12.04
N ILE A 333 -5.26 4.91 11.06
CA ILE A 333 -5.41 6.35 11.25
C ILE A 333 -6.65 6.81 10.46
N GLY A 334 -7.63 7.35 11.19
CA GLY A 334 -8.83 7.97 10.64
C GLY A 334 -8.62 9.47 10.44
N ILE A 335 -8.72 9.92 9.20
CA ILE A 335 -8.39 11.30 8.80
C ILE A 335 -9.60 11.98 8.17
N GLU A 336 -10.01 13.12 8.72
CA GLU A 336 -11.02 13.99 8.12
C GLU A 336 -10.41 14.88 7.02
N GLY A 337 -11.07 15.01 5.87
CA GLY A 337 -10.70 15.96 4.80
C GLY A 337 -10.30 15.31 3.46
N PRO A 338 -9.29 14.42 3.40
CA PRO A 338 -8.78 13.92 2.12
C PRO A 338 -9.83 13.16 1.32
N ARG A 339 -10.19 13.68 0.13
CA ARG A 339 -11.30 13.14 -0.67
C ARG A 339 -11.09 11.69 -1.12
N ILE A 340 -9.84 11.28 -1.34
CA ILE A 340 -9.52 9.92 -1.80
C ILE A 340 -9.79 8.85 -0.73
N LEU A 341 -9.71 9.21 0.57
CA LEU A 341 -9.90 8.26 1.67
C LEU A 341 -11.36 7.81 1.84
N GLN A 342 -12.30 8.50 1.19
CA GLN A 342 -13.68 8.05 1.07
C GLN A 342 -13.80 6.75 0.25
N TYR A 343 -12.82 6.47 -0.61
CA TYR A 343 -12.89 5.41 -1.61
C TYR A 343 -11.79 4.37 -1.51
N ILE A 344 -10.63 4.73 -0.94
CA ILE A 344 -9.52 3.80 -0.71
C ILE A 344 -8.99 3.90 0.72
N THR A 345 -8.32 2.85 1.15
CA THR A 345 -7.46 2.85 2.35
C THR A 345 -6.03 2.68 1.90
N LEU A 346 -5.16 3.63 2.23
CA LEU A 346 -3.73 3.57 1.88
C LEU A 346 -2.99 2.82 2.99
N VAL A 347 -2.14 1.88 2.62
CA VAL A 347 -1.40 1.04 3.57
C VAL A 347 0.09 1.24 3.34
N ASP A 348 0.78 1.78 4.34
CA ASP A 348 2.23 1.84 4.39
C ASP A 348 2.75 0.61 5.12
N LEU A 349 3.50 -0.24 4.41
CA LEU A 349 4.08 -1.45 4.98
C LEU A 349 5.58 -1.25 5.22
N PRO A 350 6.11 -1.78 6.34
CA PRO A 350 7.56 -1.89 6.49
C PRO A 350 8.12 -2.82 5.40
N GLY A 351 9.44 -2.81 5.20
CA GLY A 351 10.08 -3.70 4.24
C GLY A 351 9.74 -5.17 4.52
N LEU A 352 9.28 -5.91 3.51
CA LEU A 352 8.92 -7.33 3.64
C LEU A 352 10.13 -8.24 3.92
N ASP A 353 11.35 -7.68 3.84
CA ASP A 353 12.64 -8.36 4.07
C ASP A 353 13.21 -8.12 5.49
N ASP A 354 12.36 -7.73 6.45
CA ASP A 354 12.78 -7.58 7.85
C ASP A 354 13.29 -8.92 8.41
N THR A 355 14.36 -8.88 9.21
CA THR A 355 14.92 -10.04 9.89
C THR A 355 14.04 -10.57 11.03
N ASN A 356 13.12 -9.74 11.53
CA ASN A 356 12.15 -10.12 12.55
C ASN A 356 10.91 -10.75 11.94
N ARG A 357 10.84 -12.10 11.97
CA ARG A 357 9.72 -12.84 11.38
C ARG A 357 8.35 -12.46 11.96
N VAL A 358 8.24 -12.08 13.24
CA VAL A 358 6.94 -11.61 13.79
C VAL A 358 6.44 -10.35 13.06
N ARG A 359 7.35 -9.47 12.63
CA ARG A 359 7.04 -8.26 11.85
C ARG A 359 6.70 -8.57 10.40
N VAL A 360 7.45 -9.49 9.80
CA VAL A 360 7.20 -9.98 8.46
C VAL A 360 5.80 -10.61 8.38
N ASP A 361 5.45 -11.46 9.34
CA ASP A 361 4.16 -12.14 9.44
C ASP A 361 3.01 -11.13 9.53
N ALA A 362 3.14 -10.11 10.40
CA ALA A 362 2.15 -9.02 10.51
C ALA A 362 2.00 -8.24 9.19
N SER A 363 3.10 -7.97 8.50
CA SER A 363 3.09 -7.24 7.22
C SER A 363 2.39 -8.03 6.12
N TYR A 364 2.64 -9.35 6.05
CA TYR A 364 1.93 -10.24 5.12
C TYR A 364 0.44 -10.39 5.48
N GLU A 365 0.08 -10.37 6.77
CA GLU A 365 -1.33 -10.39 7.21
C GLU A 365 -2.10 -9.17 6.70
N ILE A 366 -1.48 -7.98 6.79
CA ILE A 366 -2.06 -6.74 6.25
C ILE A 366 -2.10 -6.79 4.71
N MET A 367 -1.00 -7.23 4.07
CA MET A 367 -0.91 -7.34 2.61
C MET A 367 -1.96 -8.29 2.02
N ASN A 368 -2.25 -9.43 2.68
CA ASN A 368 -3.28 -10.38 2.25
C ASN A 368 -4.68 -9.77 2.21
N LYS A 369 -4.92 -8.73 3.02
CA LYS A 369 -6.17 -7.96 3.06
C LYS A 369 -6.20 -6.84 2.01
N CYS A 370 -5.10 -6.57 1.31
CA CYS A 370 -5.04 -5.56 0.25
C CYS A 370 -5.63 -6.07 -1.07
N ASP A 371 -6.11 -5.13 -1.89
CA ASP A 371 -6.76 -5.35 -3.18
C ASP A 371 -5.85 -4.90 -4.34
N ALA A 372 -4.98 -3.92 -4.07
CA ALA A 372 -4.00 -3.40 -5.02
C ALA A 372 -2.64 -3.17 -4.35
N ILE A 373 -1.59 -3.14 -5.18
CA ILE A 373 -0.23 -2.80 -4.79
C ILE A 373 0.25 -1.64 -5.66
N TRP A 374 0.73 -0.58 -5.02
CA TRP A 374 1.39 0.55 -5.65
C TRP A 374 2.88 0.42 -5.42
N ILE A 375 3.65 0.22 -6.48
CA ILE A 375 5.10 0.20 -6.43
C ILE A 375 5.61 1.63 -6.57
N VAL A 376 6.42 2.07 -5.61
CA VAL A 376 7.02 3.39 -5.58
C VAL A 376 8.52 3.25 -5.80
N ALA A 377 9.03 3.96 -6.80
CA ALA A 377 10.46 4.02 -7.12
C ALA A 377 10.86 5.46 -7.50
N LYS A 378 12.14 5.79 -7.40
CA LYS A 378 12.64 7.06 -7.97
C LYS A 378 12.70 6.95 -9.48
N ILE A 379 12.29 8.02 -10.18
CA ILE A 379 12.19 8.04 -11.65
C ILE A 379 13.53 7.77 -12.37
N ASP A 380 14.67 8.08 -11.74
CA ASP A 380 16.02 7.85 -12.28
C ASP A 380 16.41 6.36 -12.34
N ARG A 381 15.77 5.51 -11.53
CA ARG A 381 16.09 4.08 -11.43
C ARG A 381 14.91 3.16 -11.72
N ALA A 382 13.68 3.69 -11.78
CA ALA A 382 12.44 2.94 -11.88
C ALA A 382 12.44 1.85 -12.98
N ILE A 383 13.09 2.11 -14.12
CA ILE A 383 13.18 1.18 -15.25
C ILE A 383 14.12 0.00 -14.94
N THR A 384 15.29 0.30 -14.37
CA THR A 384 16.40 -0.66 -14.18
C THR A 384 16.45 -1.29 -12.79
N GLU A 385 15.58 -0.87 -11.88
CA GLU A 385 15.61 -1.30 -10.48
C GLU A 385 15.09 -2.73 -10.33
N THR A 386 15.99 -3.64 -9.92
CA THR A 386 15.68 -5.07 -9.73
C THR A 386 14.59 -5.33 -8.68
N GLY A 387 14.44 -4.43 -7.71
CA GLY A 387 13.35 -4.49 -6.72
C GLY A 387 11.97 -4.32 -7.36
N VAL A 388 11.85 -3.46 -8.37
CA VAL A 388 10.59 -3.27 -9.12
C VAL A 388 10.27 -4.53 -9.90
N ASP A 389 11.25 -5.10 -10.60
CA ASP A 389 11.09 -6.37 -11.34
C ASP A 389 10.69 -7.52 -10.41
N SER A 390 11.33 -7.62 -9.24
CA SER A 390 11.03 -8.67 -8.27
C SER A 390 9.59 -8.57 -7.75
N LEU A 391 9.12 -7.36 -7.44
CA LEU A 391 7.75 -7.12 -6.99
C LEU A 391 6.73 -7.41 -8.10
N LEU A 392 7.00 -7.00 -9.35
CA LEU A 392 6.12 -7.26 -10.48
C LEU A 392 6.07 -8.75 -10.85
N MET A 393 7.21 -9.45 -10.88
CA MET A 393 7.25 -10.90 -11.10
C MET A 393 6.45 -11.66 -10.04
N ARG A 394 6.53 -11.20 -8.79
CA ARG A 394 5.88 -11.87 -7.65
C ARG A 394 4.38 -11.59 -7.57
N TYR A 395 3.96 -10.35 -7.85
CA TYR A 395 2.59 -9.91 -7.57
C TYR A 395 1.80 -9.43 -8.80
N GLY A 396 2.44 -9.18 -9.93
CA GLY A 396 1.84 -8.54 -11.11
C GLY A 396 0.69 -9.31 -11.76
N LYS A 397 0.64 -10.63 -11.57
CA LYS A 397 -0.47 -11.47 -12.03
C LYS A 397 -1.55 -11.69 -10.98
N GLU A 398 -1.30 -11.34 -9.72
CA GLU A 398 -2.19 -11.64 -8.60
C GLU A 398 -2.91 -10.40 -8.04
N TYR A 399 -2.25 -9.24 -8.07
CA TYR A 399 -2.76 -7.96 -7.59
C TYR A 399 -2.99 -6.97 -8.73
N LYS A 400 -3.85 -5.98 -8.48
CA LYS A 400 -3.91 -4.77 -9.31
C LYS A 400 -2.63 -3.97 -9.03
N MET A 401 -1.83 -3.73 -10.07
CA MET A 401 -0.55 -3.02 -9.94
C MET A 401 -0.66 -1.58 -10.43
N VAL A 402 -0.01 -0.65 -9.74
CA VAL A 402 0.26 0.72 -10.21
C VAL A 402 1.72 1.03 -9.93
N MET A 403 2.38 1.71 -10.86
CA MET A 403 3.75 2.19 -10.70
C MET A 403 3.75 3.70 -10.45
N ILE A 404 4.50 4.15 -9.46
CA ILE A 404 4.63 5.56 -9.10
C ILE A 404 6.10 5.93 -9.08
N CYS A 405 6.49 6.79 -10.01
CA CYS A 405 7.86 7.27 -10.17
C CYS A 405 8.01 8.63 -9.49
N THR A 406 8.64 8.68 -8.32
CA THR A 406 8.86 9.93 -7.58
C THR A 406 10.08 10.69 -8.09
N GLY A 407 10.13 12.00 -7.85
CA GLY A 407 11.28 12.85 -8.21
C GLY A 407 11.33 13.21 -9.68
N THR A 408 10.16 13.38 -10.33
CA THR A 408 10.08 13.79 -11.75
C THR A 408 10.84 15.09 -12.04
N ASP A 409 10.96 15.97 -11.04
CA ASP A 409 11.68 17.24 -11.04
C ASP A 409 13.20 17.13 -10.78
N ASP A 410 13.71 15.94 -10.43
CA ASP A 410 15.11 15.78 -10.06
C ASP A 410 16.03 15.80 -11.29
N ASN A 411 17.17 16.49 -11.21
CA ASN A 411 18.24 16.49 -12.23
C ASN A 411 17.76 16.83 -13.65
N ILE A 412 16.90 17.85 -13.78
CA ILE A 412 16.45 18.36 -15.08
C ILE A 412 17.53 19.26 -15.69
N ASP A 413 18.47 18.64 -16.39
CA ASP A 413 19.65 19.30 -16.95
C ASP A 413 19.93 18.91 -18.42
N ALA A 414 21.03 19.43 -18.96
CA ALA A 414 21.46 19.15 -20.33
C ALA A 414 21.90 17.70 -20.55
N GLY A 415 22.33 17.01 -19.49
CA GLY A 415 22.67 15.58 -19.52
C GLY A 415 21.43 14.74 -19.75
N LEU A 416 20.33 15.03 -19.05
CA LEU A 416 19.03 14.39 -19.28
C LEU A 416 18.53 14.63 -20.71
N ALA A 417 18.61 15.89 -21.21
CA ALA A 417 18.20 16.20 -22.58
C ALA A 417 18.97 15.36 -23.61
N SER A 418 20.30 15.29 -23.47
CA SER A 418 21.16 14.52 -24.37
C SER A 418 20.86 13.01 -24.29
N TYR A 419 20.57 12.50 -23.10
CA TYR A 419 20.18 11.10 -22.90
C TYR A 419 18.85 10.78 -23.60
N LEU A 420 17.83 11.60 -23.39
CA LEU A 420 16.51 11.41 -24.01
C LEU A 420 16.57 11.47 -25.54
N GLU A 421 17.30 12.43 -26.11
CA GLU A 421 17.54 12.50 -27.56
C GLU A 421 18.29 11.26 -28.08
N GLY A 422 19.30 10.80 -27.35
CA GLY A 422 20.06 9.59 -27.69
C GLY A 422 19.20 8.32 -27.70
N GLU A 423 18.19 8.26 -26.83
CA GLU A 423 17.18 7.20 -26.76
C GLU A 423 16.02 7.39 -27.77
N GLY A 424 16.06 8.44 -28.59
CA GLY A 424 15.06 8.74 -29.61
C GLY A 424 13.75 9.34 -29.08
N GLN A 425 13.74 9.88 -27.86
CA GLN A 425 12.59 10.60 -27.31
C GLN A 425 12.49 12.00 -27.93
N ASP A 426 11.29 12.40 -28.33
CA ASP A 426 11.02 13.77 -28.75
C ASP A 426 11.06 14.70 -27.53
N ILE A 427 12.00 15.65 -27.53
CA ILE A 427 12.12 16.70 -26.50
C ILE A 427 11.63 18.07 -27.00
N GLY A 428 10.93 18.12 -28.13
CA GLY A 428 10.32 19.32 -28.70
C GLY A 428 11.32 20.44 -29.01
N ASP A 429 10.91 21.68 -28.76
CA ASP A 429 11.72 22.89 -29.03
C ASP A 429 12.81 23.17 -27.97
N HIS A 430 13.25 22.16 -27.20
CA HIS A 430 14.21 22.34 -26.10
C HIS A 430 15.50 23.07 -26.54
N GLU A 431 16.08 22.68 -27.67
CA GLU A 431 17.30 23.28 -28.21
C GLU A 431 17.11 24.76 -28.60
N GLN A 432 15.91 25.13 -29.08
CA GLN A 432 15.60 26.53 -29.40
C GLN A 432 15.46 27.36 -28.13
N LEU A 433 14.77 26.83 -27.11
CA LEU A 433 14.62 27.46 -25.80
C LEU A 433 15.96 27.63 -25.09
N LEU A 434 16.85 26.63 -25.16
CA LEU A 434 18.20 26.71 -24.61
C LEU A 434 19.02 27.83 -25.28
N LYS A 435 18.99 27.92 -26.61
CA LYS A 435 19.64 29.01 -27.36
C LYS A 435 19.09 30.38 -26.96
N GLN A 436 17.77 30.48 -26.78
CA GLN A 436 17.11 31.71 -26.34
C GLN A 436 17.52 32.08 -24.90
N GLU A 437 17.56 31.12 -23.98
CA GLU A 437 17.99 31.30 -22.59
C GLU A 437 19.44 31.82 -22.54
N VAL A 438 20.36 31.13 -23.22
CA VAL A 438 21.79 31.53 -23.27
C VAL A 438 21.94 32.93 -23.86
N ARG A 439 21.16 33.26 -24.90
CA ARG A 439 21.16 34.60 -25.52
C ARG A 439 20.68 35.66 -24.53
N LEU A 440 19.56 35.43 -23.85
CA LEU A 440 18.98 36.36 -22.88
C LEU A 440 19.91 36.57 -21.68
N ARG A 441 20.44 35.49 -21.08
CA ARG A 441 21.44 35.57 -20.00
C ARG A 441 22.66 36.39 -20.42
N LYS A 442 23.23 36.09 -21.59
CA LYS A 442 24.38 36.84 -22.13
C LYS A 442 24.06 38.32 -22.36
N GLN A 443 22.86 38.63 -22.86
CA GLN A 443 22.40 40.01 -23.05
C GLN A 443 22.28 40.76 -21.71
N PHE A 444 21.59 40.15 -20.75
CA PHE A 444 21.30 40.70 -19.43
C PHE A 444 22.56 40.88 -18.55
N GLU A 445 23.43 39.87 -18.47
CA GLU A 445 24.58 39.84 -17.55
C GLU A 445 25.82 40.51 -18.12
N LYS A 446 26.05 40.41 -19.44
CA LYS A 446 27.32 40.79 -20.06
C LYS A 446 27.19 41.93 -21.06
N VAL A 447 26.31 41.82 -22.05
CA VAL A 447 26.28 42.75 -23.19
C VAL A 447 25.71 44.12 -22.81
N LEU A 448 24.47 44.16 -22.30
CA LEU A 448 23.78 45.40 -21.97
C LEU A 448 24.48 46.16 -20.82
N PRO A 449 24.92 45.51 -19.71
CA PRO A 449 25.68 46.19 -18.66
C PRO A 449 26.97 46.86 -19.17
N LYS A 450 27.71 46.19 -20.08
CA LYS A 450 28.92 46.78 -20.68
C LYS A 450 28.60 48.01 -21.54
N GLN A 451 27.53 47.97 -22.34
CA GLN A 451 27.11 49.11 -23.16
C GLN A 451 26.62 50.29 -22.31
N ILE A 452 25.81 50.01 -21.28
CA ILE A 452 25.34 51.00 -20.31
C ILE A 452 26.55 51.66 -19.62
N ALA A 453 27.49 50.87 -19.10
CA ALA A 453 28.68 51.39 -18.42
C ALA A 453 29.55 52.24 -19.35
N ALA A 454 29.74 51.82 -20.62
CA ALA A 454 30.51 52.59 -21.60
C ALA A 454 29.88 53.96 -21.88
N LYS A 455 28.56 54.02 -22.12
CA LYS A 455 27.85 55.28 -22.38
C LYS A 455 27.75 56.16 -21.13
N GLN A 456 27.58 55.58 -19.94
CA GLN A 456 27.64 56.31 -18.67
C GLN A 456 29.02 56.91 -18.39
N LYS A 457 30.12 56.22 -18.75
CA LYS A 457 31.48 56.77 -18.67
C LYS A 457 31.64 58.02 -19.56
N VAL A 458 31.04 58.02 -20.76
CA VAL A 458 31.06 59.20 -21.65
C VAL A 458 30.29 60.36 -21.02
N LEU A 459 29.08 60.12 -20.49
CA LEU A 459 28.27 61.15 -19.83
C LEU A 459 28.94 61.72 -18.57
N THR A 460 29.60 60.88 -17.78
CA THR A 460 30.32 61.32 -16.57
C THR A 460 31.58 62.11 -16.92
N LYS A 461 32.30 61.73 -17.98
CA LYS A 461 33.44 62.50 -18.51
C LYS A 461 32.99 63.89 -19.01
N ASP A 462 31.91 63.95 -19.79
CA ASP A 462 31.36 65.23 -20.28
C ASP A 462 30.93 66.16 -19.12
N LYS A 463 30.26 65.61 -18.09
CA LYS A 463 29.94 66.37 -16.85
C LYS A 463 31.20 66.92 -16.15
N LYS A 464 32.29 66.13 -16.09
CA LYS A 464 33.57 66.55 -15.51
C LYS A 464 34.24 67.63 -16.37
N ASP A 465 34.20 67.50 -17.70
CA ASP A 465 34.79 68.47 -18.63
C ASP A 465 34.01 69.80 -18.65
N GLN A 466 32.68 69.77 -18.49
CA GLN A 466 31.86 70.98 -18.28
C GLN A 466 32.23 71.72 -17.00
N LYS A 467 32.38 71.00 -15.87
CA LYS A 467 32.82 71.60 -14.59
C LYS A 467 34.20 72.25 -14.67
N LYS A 468 35.06 71.81 -15.61
CA LYS A 468 36.43 72.32 -15.82
C LYS A 468 36.54 73.41 -16.90
N GLY A 469 35.43 73.88 -17.48
CA GLY A 469 35.44 75.01 -18.43
C GLY A 469 36.12 74.77 -19.78
N LYS A 470 36.21 73.52 -20.25
CA LYS A 470 36.87 73.18 -21.53
C LYS A 470 36.06 73.65 -22.74
N LYS A 471 36.74 74.13 -23.80
CA LYS A 471 36.12 74.64 -25.06
C LYS A 471 35.44 73.58 -25.94
N GLN A 472 35.69 72.27 -25.73
CA GLN A 472 35.12 71.15 -26.49
C GLN A 472 34.22 70.26 -25.61
N THR A 473 33.08 70.79 -25.17
CA THR A 473 32.06 69.99 -24.44
C THR A 473 30.97 69.51 -25.38
N MET A 474 30.32 68.39 -25.05
CA MET A 474 29.23 67.84 -25.84
C MET A 474 28.04 68.82 -25.91
N THR A 475 27.39 68.89 -27.08
CA THR A 475 26.20 69.73 -27.27
C THR A 475 24.99 69.15 -26.51
N LYS A 476 24.04 70.02 -26.12
CA LYS A 476 22.82 69.64 -25.38
C LYS A 476 22.03 68.53 -26.10
N TYR A 477 21.93 68.60 -27.43
CA TYR A 477 21.26 67.59 -28.25
C TYR A 477 21.92 66.22 -28.13
N TYR A 478 23.25 66.13 -28.30
CA TYR A 478 23.98 64.86 -28.21
C TYR A 478 23.93 64.27 -26.79
N ARG A 479 23.96 65.12 -25.75
CA ARG A 479 23.78 64.67 -24.36
C ARG A 479 22.40 64.07 -24.12
N GLY A 480 21.35 64.75 -24.58
CA GLY A 480 19.97 64.24 -24.50
C GLY A 480 19.81 62.92 -25.25
N LYS A 481 20.43 62.81 -26.43
CA LYS A 481 20.47 61.56 -27.22
C LYS A 481 21.15 60.41 -26.44
N LEU A 482 22.34 60.64 -25.87
CA LEU A 482 23.05 59.62 -25.07
C LEU A 482 22.30 59.24 -23.79
N GLN A 483 21.63 60.18 -23.13
CA GLN A 483 20.78 59.89 -21.97
C GLN A 483 19.59 59.02 -22.36
N LYS A 484 18.95 59.32 -23.49
CA LYS A 484 17.87 58.49 -24.05
C LYS A 484 18.37 57.08 -24.39
N GLU A 485 19.51 56.96 -25.09
CA GLU A 485 20.11 55.66 -25.40
C GLU A 485 20.45 54.82 -24.16
N VAL A 486 20.92 55.44 -23.07
CA VAL A 486 21.16 54.72 -21.79
C VAL A 486 19.84 54.24 -21.18
N LYS A 487 18.78 55.06 -21.25
CA LYS A 487 17.45 54.69 -20.77
C LYS A 487 16.89 53.52 -21.57
N ASP A 488 16.94 53.61 -22.90
CA ASP A 488 16.46 52.56 -23.81
C ASP A 488 17.21 51.23 -23.56
N LEU A 489 18.54 51.27 -23.35
CA LEU A 489 19.33 50.07 -23.00
C LEU A 489 19.03 49.50 -21.60
N MET A 490 18.65 50.35 -20.63
CA MET A 490 18.19 49.89 -19.32
C MET A 490 16.83 49.18 -19.44
N GLU A 491 15.90 49.77 -20.19
CA GLU A 491 14.59 49.17 -20.47
C GLU A 491 14.74 47.82 -21.20
N GLU A 492 15.65 47.70 -22.17
CA GLU A 492 15.97 46.44 -22.84
C GLU A 492 16.57 45.40 -21.88
N LYS A 493 17.44 45.84 -20.95
CA LYS A 493 18.05 44.95 -19.94
C LYS A 493 16.99 44.41 -18.99
N ASP A 494 16.09 45.26 -18.53
CA ASP A 494 15.02 44.89 -17.62
C ASP A 494 14.01 43.98 -18.33
N ALA A 495 13.70 44.23 -19.60
CA ALA A 495 12.90 43.33 -20.42
C ALA A 495 13.55 41.95 -20.61
N ALA A 496 14.86 41.88 -20.89
CA ALA A 496 15.58 40.61 -20.99
C ALA A 496 15.61 39.85 -19.67
N LYS A 497 15.77 40.56 -18.55
CA LYS A 497 15.68 39.99 -17.19
C LYS A 497 14.30 39.44 -16.90
N ALA A 498 13.24 40.16 -17.28
CA ALA A 498 11.85 39.76 -17.05
C ALA A 498 11.43 38.58 -17.94
N ALA A 499 11.98 38.46 -19.15
CA ALA A 499 11.69 37.36 -20.07
C ALA A 499 12.40 36.05 -19.69
N LEU A 500 13.56 36.11 -19.04
CA LEU A 500 14.41 34.95 -18.75
C LEU A 500 13.68 33.84 -17.95
N PRO A 501 12.96 34.13 -16.84
CA PRO A 501 12.26 33.10 -16.08
C PRO A 501 11.21 32.34 -16.89
N GLY A 502 10.53 33.00 -17.83
CA GLY A 502 9.52 32.34 -18.67
C GLY A 502 10.14 31.33 -19.65
N VAL A 503 11.34 31.62 -20.17
CA VAL A 503 12.08 30.70 -21.04
C VAL A 503 12.65 29.53 -20.23
N GLU A 504 13.19 29.81 -19.03
CA GLU A 504 13.66 28.77 -18.10
C GLU A 504 12.53 27.82 -17.71
N GLN A 505 11.34 28.37 -17.39
CA GLN A 505 10.13 27.62 -17.06
C GLN A 505 9.70 26.71 -18.21
N ALA A 506 9.55 27.26 -19.42
CA ALA A 506 9.12 26.48 -20.58
C ALA A 506 10.10 25.36 -20.92
N ARG A 507 11.41 25.62 -20.81
CA ARG A 507 12.46 24.60 -21.05
C ARG A 507 12.40 23.48 -20.03
N PHE A 508 12.24 23.84 -18.75
CA PHE A 508 12.12 22.89 -17.65
C PHE A 508 10.89 22.00 -17.78
N GLU A 509 9.71 22.60 -18.02
CA GLU A 509 8.44 21.87 -18.20
C GLU A 509 8.51 20.89 -19.38
N LEU A 510 9.13 21.29 -20.49
CA LEU A 510 9.27 20.45 -21.68
C LEU A 510 10.12 19.20 -21.40
N LEU A 511 11.26 19.35 -20.71
CA LEU A 511 12.10 18.22 -20.34
C LEU A 511 11.42 17.28 -19.34
N VAL A 512 10.71 17.83 -18.35
CA VAL A 512 9.97 17.02 -17.37
C VAL A 512 8.90 16.18 -18.09
N SER A 513 8.13 16.78 -18.99
CA SER A 513 7.14 16.08 -19.80
C SER A 513 7.77 14.98 -20.67
N ALA A 514 8.85 15.29 -21.39
CA ALA A 514 9.54 14.33 -22.25
C ALA A 514 10.11 13.15 -21.45
N ARG A 515 10.69 13.41 -20.27
CA ARG A 515 11.15 12.37 -19.34
C ARG A 515 10.00 11.48 -18.89
N ASN A 516 8.89 12.09 -18.48
CA ASN A 516 7.72 11.34 -18.00
C ASN A 516 7.16 10.43 -19.08
N GLU A 517 7.01 10.93 -20.30
CA GLU A 517 6.55 10.14 -21.45
C GLU A 517 7.50 8.98 -21.75
N TYR A 518 8.81 9.24 -21.78
CA TYR A 518 9.82 8.20 -21.96
C TYR A 518 9.72 7.12 -20.87
N THR A 519 9.71 7.50 -19.60
CA THR A 519 9.68 6.57 -18.48
C THR A 519 8.40 5.73 -18.46
N ILE A 520 7.24 6.36 -18.69
CA ILE A 520 5.94 5.66 -18.75
C ILE A 520 5.97 4.60 -19.85
N ARG A 521 6.39 4.99 -21.07
CA ARG A 521 6.46 4.10 -22.22
C ARG A 521 7.38 2.91 -21.96
N ARG A 522 8.61 3.17 -21.48
CA ARG A 522 9.60 2.12 -21.19
C ARG A 522 9.12 1.15 -20.12
N LEU A 523 8.53 1.63 -19.04
CA LEU A 523 7.97 0.77 -18.00
C LEU A 523 6.81 -0.09 -18.50
N GLN A 524 5.94 0.48 -19.35
CA GLN A 524 4.84 -0.28 -19.94
C GLN A 524 5.32 -1.35 -20.93
N GLU A 525 6.33 -1.04 -21.74
CA GLU A 525 6.94 -1.98 -22.69
C GLU A 525 7.68 -3.10 -21.94
N GLU A 526 8.66 -2.75 -21.10
CA GLU A 526 9.59 -3.70 -20.48
C GLU A 526 8.95 -4.57 -19.39
N LYS A 527 7.92 -4.06 -18.69
CA LYS A 527 7.34 -4.76 -17.54
C LYS A 527 6.05 -5.49 -17.86
N SER A 528 5.58 -5.44 -19.11
CA SER A 528 4.34 -6.07 -19.57
C SER A 528 4.29 -7.59 -19.33
N ASP A 529 5.42 -8.28 -19.49
CA ASP A 529 5.53 -9.75 -19.30
C ASP A 529 5.22 -10.22 -17.87
N HIS A 530 5.31 -9.31 -16.89
CA HIS A 530 5.02 -9.60 -15.49
C HIS A 530 3.54 -9.43 -15.13
N LEU A 531 2.73 -8.86 -16.02
CA LEU A 531 1.31 -8.62 -15.81
C LEU A 531 0.44 -9.70 -16.45
N ARG A 532 -0.87 -9.62 -16.20
CA ARG A 532 -1.87 -10.43 -16.91
C ARG A 532 -1.93 -10.00 -18.37
N GLU A 533 -2.12 -10.96 -19.27
CA GLU A 533 -2.29 -10.69 -20.69
C GLU A 533 -3.42 -9.66 -20.92
N GLY A 534 -3.17 -8.68 -21.79
CA GLY A 534 -4.10 -7.58 -22.07
C GLY A 534 -4.17 -6.48 -21.01
N THR A 535 -3.31 -6.51 -19.98
CA THR A 535 -3.25 -5.44 -18.95
C THR A 535 -2.08 -4.50 -19.19
N THR A 536 -2.33 -3.20 -19.20
CA THR A 536 -1.29 -2.16 -19.22
C THR A 536 -0.97 -1.70 -17.80
N LEU A 537 0.31 -1.54 -17.48
CA LEU A 537 0.75 -0.96 -16.20
C LEU A 537 0.36 0.52 -16.13
N PRO A 538 -0.51 0.95 -15.18
CA PRO A 538 -0.69 2.37 -14.90
C PRO A 538 0.58 2.92 -14.28
N VAL A 539 1.15 3.97 -14.87
CA VAL A 539 2.39 4.61 -14.41
C VAL A 539 2.12 6.09 -14.16
N PHE A 540 2.49 6.60 -12.99
CA PHE A 540 2.38 8.01 -12.62
C PHE A 540 3.73 8.55 -12.21
N CYS A 541 4.23 9.56 -12.91
CA CYS A 541 5.40 10.32 -12.49
C CYS A 541 4.96 11.49 -11.60
N VAL A 542 5.58 11.64 -10.43
CA VAL A 542 5.14 12.59 -9.41
C VAL A 542 6.27 13.44 -8.83
N SER A 543 5.95 14.71 -8.54
CA SER A 543 6.81 15.63 -7.79
C SER A 543 6.20 15.97 -6.44
N ASN A 544 6.72 15.36 -5.37
CA ASN A 544 6.26 15.63 -4.01
C ASN A 544 6.74 16.99 -3.50
N SER A 545 7.97 17.38 -3.84
CA SER A 545 8.63 18.65 -3.53
C SER A 545 7.85 19.83 -4.12
N HIS A 546 7.60 19.81 -5.43
CA HIS A 546 6.86 20.88 -6.09
C HIS A 546 5.40 20.91 -5.63
N TYR A 547 4.74 19.77 -5.45
CA TYR A 547 3.37 19.76 -4.93
C TYR A 547 3.28 20.32 -3.50
N SER A 548 4.20 19.94 -2.61
CA SER A 548 4.25 20.45 -1.23
C SER A 548 4.47 21.97 -1.21
N SER A 549 5.33 22.49 -2.08
CA SER A 549 5.51 23.95 -2.19
C SER A 549 4.19 24.65 -2.56
N LEU A 550 3.34 24.05 -3.41
CA LEU A 550 2.03 24.62 -3.83
C LEU A 550 1.02 24.63 -2.68
N LYS A 551 1.28 23.84 -1.63
CA LYS A 551 0.53 23.78 -0.39
C LYS A 551 1.07 24.71 0.70
N GLY A 552 1.99 25.62 0.36
CA GLY A 552 2.56 26.58 1.31
C GLY A 552 3.74 26.05 2.11
N ALA A 553 4.39 24.96 1.68
CA ALA A 553 5.68 24.52 2.22
C ALA A 553 6.85 25.37 1.68
N LYS A 554 8.10 24.90 1.84
CA LYS A 554 9.32 25.62 1.42
C LYS A 554 9.23 26.06 -0.05
N ALA A 555 9.56 27.34 -0.29
CA ALA A 555 9.59 27.91 -1.64
C ALA A 555 10.68 27.25 -2.51
N ILE A 556 10.37 27.06 -3.78
CA ILE A 556 11.32 26.55 -4.78
C ILE A 556 11.97 27.74 -5.49
N LYS A 557 13.30 27.72 -5.58
CA LYS A 557 14.06 28.71 -6.36
C LYS A 557 14.09 28.27 -7.82
N GLY A 558 13.76 29.18 -8.74
CA GLY A 558 13.81 28.91 -10.18
C GLY A 558 12.51 28.31 -10.75
N PRO A 559 12.59 27.56 -11.86
CA PRO A 559 11.43 26.94 -12.48
C PRO A 559 10.65 26.03 -11.54
N ARG A 560 9.32 26.01 -11.69
CA ARG A 560 8.42 25.29 -10.79
C ARG A 560 7.21 24.72 -11.50
N LEU A 561 7.03 23.41 -11.42
CA LEU A 561 5.82 22.73 -11.91
C LEU A 561 4.53 23.31 -11.29
N ASN A 562 3.51 23.50 -12.14
CA ASN A 562 2.14 23.73 -11.69
C ASN A 562 1.53 22.42 -11.13
N ALA A 563 0.36 22.52 -10.50
CA ALA A 563 -0.30 21.38 -9.85
C ALA A 563 -0.50 20.17 -10.79
N GLU A 564 -0.97 20.39 -12.02
CA GLU A 564 -1.21 19.31 -13.00
C GLU A 564 0.10 18.60 -13.37
N MET A 565 1.16 19.36 -13.63
CA MET A 565 2.47 18.81 -14.00
C MET A 565 3.18 18.09 -12.87
N THR A 566 2.79 18.28 -11.61
CA THR A 566 3.31 17.47 -10.50
C THR A 566 2.83 16.01 -10.53
N GLY A 567 1.81 15.67 -11.32
CA GLY A 567 1.25 14.32 -11.42
C GLY A 567 0.34 13.89 -10.26
N LEU A 568 0.33 14.61 -9.13
CA LEU A 568 -0.52 14.28 -7.97
C LEU A 568 -2.02 14.37 -8.27
N PRO A 569 -2.53 15.43 -8.95
CA PRO A 569 -3.93 15.50 -9.34
C PRO A 569 -4.35 14.37 -10.28
N ALA A 570 -3.47 13.95 -11.21
CA ALA A 570 -3.73 12.82 -12.10
C ALA A 570 -3.83 11.50 -11.34
N LEU A 571 -2.94 11.28 -10.35
CA LEU A 571 -2.99 10.11 -9.48
C LEU A 571 -4.26 10.09 -8.61
N ARG A 572 -4.70 11.24 -8.06
CA ARG A 572 -6.00 11.32 -7.34
C ARG A 572 -7.19 11.08 -8.26
N ALA A 573 -7.16 11.65 -9.47
CA ALA A 573 -8.22 11.44 -10.46
C ALA A 573 -8.33 9.95 -10.85
N TYR A 574 -7.20 9.25 -10.98
CA TYR A 574 -7.16 7.81 -11.21
C TYR A 574 -7.84 7.02 -10.08
N VAL A 575 -7.58 7.36 -8.81
CA VAL A 575 -8.28 6.74 -7.66
C VAL A 575 -9.78 6.93 -7.78
N LEU A 576 -10.23 8.18 -7.99
CA LEU A 576 -11.66 8.49 -8.12
C LEU A 576 -12.28 7.75 -9.32
N GLU A 577 -11.60 7.71 -10.45
CA GLU A 577 -12.09 6.99 -11.62
C GLU A 577 -12.20 5.48 -11.36
N ARG A 578 -11.22 4.90 -10.66
CA ARG A 578 -11.20 3.47 -10.41
C ARG A 578 -12.24 3.03 -9.39
N SER A 579 -12.58 3.89 -8.44
CA SER A 579 -13.63 3.65 -7.45
C SER A 579 -15.05 3.91 -7.97
N ALA A 580 -15.20 4.64 -9.08
CA ALA A 580 -16.52 4.99 -9.64
C ALA A 580 -17.47 3.79 -9.89
N PRO A 581 -17.02 2.64 -10.42
CA PRO A 581 -17.87 1.47 -10.60
C PRO A 581 -18.44 0.94 -9.28
N GLU A 582 -17.65 0.93 -8.20
CA GLU A 582 -18.08 0.44 -6.89
C GLU A 582 -19.06 1.40 -6.21
N ILE A 583 -18.84 2.71 -6.37
CA ILE A 583 -19.79 3.75 -5.93
C ILE A 583 -21.12 3.59 -6.66
N LEU A 584 -21.08 3.36 -7.99
CA LEU A 584 -22.27 3.17 -8.80
C LEU A 584 -23.02 1.90 -8.38
N ARG A 585 -22.29 0.79 -8.17
CA ARG A 585 -22.82 -0.48 -7.69
C ARG A 585 -23.54 -0.33 -6.35
N THR A 586 -22.89 0.30 -5.37
CA THR A 586 -23.45 0.53 -4.03
C THR A 586 -24.73 1.37 -4.09
N ASN A 587 -24.73 2.45 -4.88
CA ASN A 587 -25.91 3.29 -5.06
C ASN A 587 -27.03 2.56 -5.81
N ASP A 588 -26.70 1.71 -6.79
CA ASP A 588 -27.68 0.93 -7.53
C ASP A 588 -28.32 -0.15 -6.66
N ALA A 589 -27.54 -0.83 -5.82
CA ALA A 589 -28.08 -1.76 -4.82
C ALA A 589 -28.98 -1.04 -3.80
N TYR A 590 -28.58 0.16 -3.36
CA TYR A 590 -29.40 0.97 -2.47
C TYR A 590 -30.74 1.37 -3.09
N VAL A 591 -30.74 1.85 -4.33
CA VAL A 591 -31.93 2.38 -4.99
C VAL A 591 -32.81 1.27 -5.59
N ASN A 592 -32.22 0.38 -6.38
CA ASN A 592 -32.97 -0.62 -7.15
C ASN A 592 -33.39 -1.83 -6.30
N HIS A 593 -32.60 -2.18 -5.27
CA HIS A 593 -32.98 -3.24 -4.33
C HIS A 593 -33.57 -2.64 -3.06
N ARG A 594 -32.76 -2.12 -2.13
CA ARG A 594 -33.20 -1.83 -0.75
C ARG A 594 -34.36 -0.82 -0.66
N LEU A 595 -34.24 0.34 -1.32
CA LEU A 595 -35.31 1.35 -1.33
C LEU A 595 -36.54 0.88 -2.10
N THR A 596 -36.36 0.18 -3.23
CA THR A 596 -37.50 -0.33 -4.02
C THR A 596 -38.26 -1.38 -3.23
N VAL A 597 -37.58 -2.35 -2.62
CA VAL A 597 -38.20 -3.37 -1.74
C VAL A 597 -38.95 -2.70 -0.58
N PHE A 598 -38.37 -1.68 0.06
CA PHE A 598 -39.04 -0.95 1.13
C PHE A 598 -40.29 -0.22 0.64
N MET A 599 -40.21 0.57 -0.43
CA MET A 599 -41.33 1.35 -0.96
C MET A 599 -42.49 0.46 -1.40
N LYS A 600 -42.18 -0.62 -2.14
CA LYS A 600 -43.19 -1.55 -2.66
C LYS A 600 -43.75 -2.42 -1.52
N GLY A 601 -42.93 -2.89 -0.60
CA GLY A 601 -43.35 -3.61 0.60
C GLY A 601 -44.26 -2.76 1.50
N LEU A 602 -43.92 -1.49 1.71
CA LEU A 602 -44.75 -0.53 2.44
C LEU A 602 -46.11 -0.32 1.78
N ALA A 603 -46.16 -0.29 0.44
CA ALA A 603 -47.40 -0.20 -0.31
C ALA A 603 -48.28 -1.46 -0.19
N LEU A 604 -47.67 -2.65 -0.19
CA LEU A 604 -48.38 -3.91 0.05
C LEU A 604 -49.00 -3.93 1.46
N TRP A 605 -48.21 -3.56 2.48
CA TRP A 605 -48.67 -3.50 3.88
C TRP A 605 -49.78 -2.45 4.09
N ALA A 606 -49.63 -1.25 3.52
CA ALA A 606 -50.59 -0.16 3.71
C ALA A 606 -51.99 -0.49 3.16
N LYS A 607 -52.09 -1.27 2.07
CA LYS A 607 -53.38 -1.60 1.44
C LYS A 607 -54.15 -2.74 2.12
N SER A 608 -53.48 -3.76 2.67
CA SER A 608 -54.07 -4.99 3.22
C SER A 608 -55.01 -5.72 2.27
N TYR A 609 -54.75 -7.00 1.99
CA TYR A 609 -55.60 -7.78 1.09
C TYR A 609 -56.28 -8.91 1.86
N ASN A 610 -57.61 -9.04 1.76
CA ASN A 610 -58.30 -10.17 2.35
C ASN A 610 -58.18 -11.37 1.41
N VAL A 611 -57.19 -12.24 1.68
CA VAL A 611 -56.84 -13.37 0.82
C VAL A 611 -57.49 -14.65 1.38
N GLU A 612 -58.45 -15.23 0.65
CA GLU A 612 -58.92 -16.59 0.95
C GLU A 612 -57.81 -17.62 0.60
N GLY A 613 -57.52 -18.55 1.52
CA GLY A 613 -56.42 -19.50 1.34
C GLY A 613 -55.02 -18.95 1.59
N GLY A 614 -54.89 -17.84 2.34
CA GLY A 614 -53.61 -17.19 2.65
C GLY A 614 -52.48 -18.10 3.13
N GLU A 615 -52.78 -19.13 3.93
CA GLU A 615 -51.78 -20.11 4.40
C GLU A 615 -51.12 -20.90 3.25
N GLN A 616 -51.87 -21.20 2.18
CA GLN A 616 -51.38 -21.94 1.01
C GLN A 616 -50.46 -21.06 0.16
N LEU A 617 -50.77 -19.77 0.05
CA LEU A 617 -49.91 -18.78 -0.59
C LEU A 617 -48.59 -18.62 0.17
N LEU A 618 -48.64 -18.52 1.51
CA LEU A 618 -47.44 -18.44 2.35
C LEU A 618 -46.58 -19.71 2.26
N ALA A 619 -47.21 -20.89 2.13
CA ALA A 619 -46.49 -22.14 1.90
C ALA A 619 -45.74 -22.15 0.56
N ALA A 620 -46.32 -21.55 -0.50
CA ALA A 620 -45.66 -21.41 -1.80
C ALA A 620 -44.42 -20.49 -1.72
N VAL A 621 -44.52 -19.38 -0.98
CA VAL A 621 -43.39 -18.45 -0.75
C VAL A 621 -42.28 -19.09 0.10
N LYS A 622 -42.65 -19.94 1.07
CA LYS A 622 -41.70 -20.59 1.98
C LYS A 622 -40.90 -21.73 1.34
N LYS A 623 -41.47 -22.45 0.38
CA LYS A 623 -40.90 -23.68 -0.17
C LYS A 623 -39.50 -23.51 -0.81
N PRO A 624 -39.21 -22.47 -1.61
CA PRO A 624 -37.89 -22.27 -2.22
C PRO A 624 -36.77 -21.92 -1.22
N GLN A 625 -37.09 -21.44 -0.01
CA GLN A 625 -36.08 -21.08 1.02
C GLN A 625 -35.17 -22.27 1.37
N GLY A 626 -35.74 -23.47 1.50
CA GLY A 626 -34.98 -24.67 1.84
C GLY A 626 -34.07 -25.20 0.72
N GLN A 627 -34.18 -24.67 -0.51
CA GLN A 627 -33.43 -25.15 -1.67
C GLN A 627 -32.15 -24.36 -1.93
N ALA A 628 -32.08 -23.10 -1.49
CA ALA A 628 -30.95 -22.21 -1.74
C ALA A 628 -29.64 -22.75 -1.13
N GLY A 629 -29.69 -23.25 0.12
CA GLY A 629 -28.52 -23.82 0.79
C GLY A 629 -27.92 -25.01 0.02
N GLY A 630 -28.76 -25.91 -0.50
CA GLY A 630 -28.28 -27.06 -1.27
C GLY A 630 -27.58 -26.69 -2.59
N LEU A 631 -28.01 -25.61 -3.25
CA LEU A 631 -27.34 -25.11 -4.46
C LEU A 631 -25.96 -24.53 -4.14
N ILE A 632 -25.85 -23.82 -3.01
CA ILE A 632 -24.60 -23.22 -2.54
C ILE A 632 -23.62 -24.32 -2.11
N ASP A 633 -24.08 -25.34 -1.38
CA ASP A 633 -23.26 -26.49 -1.01
C ASP A 633 -22.76 -27.25 -2.25
N GLN A 634 -23.62 -27.41 -3.26
CA GLN A 634 -23.25 -28.03 -4.54
C GLN A 634 -22.15 -27.24 -5.26
N PHE A 635 -22.22 -25.91 -5.26
CA PHE A 635 -21.17 -25.05 -5.82
C PHE A 635 -19.84 -25.30 -5.10
N VAL A 636 -19.83 -25.29 -3.76
CA VAL A 636 -18.63 -25.55 -2.96
C VAL A 636 -18.01 -26.91 -3.32
N ASP A 637 -18.83 -27.97 -3.39
CA ASP A 637 -18.35 -29.30 -3.72
C ASP A 637 -17.77 -29.40 -5.14
N GLN A 638 -18.41 -28.73 -6.12
CA GLN A 638 -17.92 -28.70 -7.50
C GLN A 638 -16.59 -27.97 -7.62
N VAL A 639 -16.46 -26.82 -6.95
CA VAL A 639 -15.21 -26.03 -6.93
C VAL A 639 -14.08 -26.84 -6.29
N VAL A 640 -14.30 -27.43 -5.11
CA VAL A 640 -13.28 -28.23 -4.42
C VAL A 640 -12.88 -29.46 -5.26
N THR A 641 -13.86 -30.17 -5.80
CA THR A 641 -13.61 -31.37 -6.63
C THR A 641 -12.83 -31.03 -7.90
N PHE A 642 -13.17 -29.91 -8.55
CA PHE A 642 -12.48 -29.49 -9.76
C PHE A 642 -11.04 -29.05 -9.46
N ASN A 643 -10.80 -28.35 -8.35
CA ASN A 643 -9.44 -28.00 -7.92
C ASN A 643 -8.58 -29.24 -7.65
N GLU A 644 -9.14 -30.22 -6.92
CA GLU A 644 -8.45 -31.47 -6.64
C GLU A 644 -8.05 -32.16 -7.95
N LYS A 645 -8.93 -32.14 -8.94
CA LYS A 645 -8.69 -32.74 -10.26
C LYS A 645 -7.60 -32.03 -11.07
N VAL A 646 -7.63 -30.70 -11.18
CA VAL A 646 -6.81 -29.95 -12.16
C VAL A 646 -5.54 -29.35 -11.58
N VAL A 647 -5.46 -29.21 -10.25
CA VAL A 647 -4.29 -28.65 -9.56
C VAL A 647 -3.64 -29.73 -8.70
N VAL A 648 -4.37 -30.27 -7.71
CA VAL A 648 -3.76 -31.15 -6.70
C VAL A 648 -3.29 -32.47 -7.31
N ASN A 649 -4.12 -33.14 -8.11
CA ASN A 649 -3.75 -34.41 -8.74
C ASN A 649 -2.61 -34.23 -9.73
N VAL A 650 -2.56 -33.14 -10.49
CA VAL A 650 -1.45 -32.85 -11.40
C VAL A 650 -0.12 -32.70 -10.64
N LEU A 651 -0.14 -32.03 -9.49
CA LEU A 651 1.04 -31.93 -8.63
C LEU A 651 1.44 -33.27 -8.02
N ARG A 652 0.45 -34.08 -7.60
CA ARG A 652 0.65 -35.42 -7.04
C ARG A 652 1.25 -36.38 -8.07
N ASP A 653 0.74 -36.36 -9.30
CA ASP A 653 1.22 -37.20 -10.41
C ASP A 653 2.63 -36.81 -10.84
N ALA A 654 2.97 -35.52 -10.76
CA ALA A 654 4.30 -34.99 -11.10
C ALA A 654 5.29 -34.98 -9.90
N GLN A 655 4.98 -35.63 -8.78
CA GLN A 655 5.77 -35.51 -7.56
C GLN A 655 7.23 -35.94 -7.73
N ASN A 656 7.50 -37.07 -8.40
CA ASN A 656 8.86 -37.56 -8.65
C ASN A 656 9.68 -36.55 -9.44
N ASP A 657 9.05 -36.02 -10.49
CA ASP A 657 9.57 -35.00 -11.39
C ASP A 657 9.91 -33.68 -10.68
N ILE A 658 9.10 -33.31 -9.69
CA ILE A 658 9.30 -32.12 -8.85
C ILE A 658 10.46 -32.36 -7.87
N VAL A 659 10.51 -33.51 -7.22
CA VAL A 659 11.58 -33.89 -6.28
C VAL A 659 12.93 -33.94 -6.97
N GLU A 660 12.99 -34.47 -8.20
CA GLU A 660 14.22 -34.49 -9.00
C GLU A 660 14.70 -33.08 -9.32
N ALA A 661 13.79 -32.19 -9.75
CA ALA A 661 14.12 -30.80 -10.04
C ALA A 661 14.63 -30.06 -8.78
N ALA A 662 13.97 -30.24 -7.63
CA ALA A 662 14.38 -29.64 -6.37
C ALA A 662 15.73 -30.19 -5.88
N SER A 663 15.99 -31.48 -6.03
CA SER A 663 17.28 -32.09 -5.72
C SER A 663 18.40 -31.57 -6.62
N GLY A 664 18.09 -31.28 -7.89
CA GLY A 664 19.00 -30.61 -8.82
C GLY A 664 19.41 -29.22 -8.34
N VAL A 665 18.48 -28.43 -7.78
CA VAL A 665 18.81 -27.13 -7.19
C VAL A 665 19.83 -27.26 -6.06
N VAL A 666 19.66 -28.23 -5.16
CA VAL A 666 20.63 -28.46 -4.08
C VAL A 666 22.01 -28.81 -4.64
N ASN A 667 22.08 -29.76 -5.57
CA ASN A 667 23.34 -30.29 -6.08
C ASN A 667 24.07 -29.34 -7.04
N ASP A 668 23.33 -28.67 -7.93
CA ASP A 668 23.90 -27.91 -9.04
C ASP A 668 24.03 -26.42 -8.72
N LYS A 669 23.14 -25.86 -7.89
CA LYS A 669 23.11 -24.43 -7.59
C LYS A 669 23.65 -24.09 -6.20
N ILE A 670 23.26 -24.85 -5.17
CA ILE A 670 23.57 -24.52 -3.76
C ILE A 670 24.92 -25.11 -3.32
N LYS A 671 25.14 -26.41 -3.56
CA LYS A 671 26.35 -27.14 -3.13
C LYS A 671 27.68 -26.54 -3.63
N PRO A 672 27.77 -25.91 -4.81
CA PRO A 672 29.00 -25.23 -5.24
C PRO A 672 29.34 -23.95 -4.47
N TRP A 673 28.40 -23.39 -3.69
CA TRP A 673 28.65 -22.18 -2.92
C TRP A 673 29.65 -22.42 -1.79
N HIS A 674 30.27 -21.34 -1.31
CA HIS A 674 31.11 -21.40 -0.13
C HIS A 674 30.30 -21.85 1.09
N ALA A 675 30.92 -22.63 1.99
CA ALA A 675 30.23 -23.23 3.13
C ALA A 675 29.60 -22.18 4.06
N SER A 676 30.25 -21.03 4.22
CA SER A 676 29.72 -19.90 5.00
C SER A 676 28.44 -19.33 4.36
N THR A 677 28.42 -19.10 3.03
CA THR A 677 27.23 -18.64 2.32
C THR A 677 26.06 -19.62 2.47
N GLN A 678 26.33 -20.93 2.39
CA GLN A 678 25.30 -21.95 2.60
C GLN A 678 24.71 -21.89 4.01
N ARG A 679 25.57 -21.75 5.04
CA ARG A 679 25.14 -21.62 6.43
C ARG A 679 24.34 -20.34 6.67
N ALA A 680 24.75 -19.21 6.09
CA ALA A 680 24.01 -17.95 6.17
C ALA A 680 22.56 -18.11 5.66
N PHE A 681 22.38 -18.75 4.50
CA PHE A 681 21.05 -19.03 3.96
C PHE A 681 20.24 -20.02 4.82
N ILE A 682 20.86 -21.09 5.35
CA ILE A 682 20.19 -22.06 6.24
C ILE A 682 19.64 -21.37 7.51
N ARG A 683 20.40 -20.43 8.09
CA ARG A 683 19.96 -19.67 9.27
C ARG A 683 18.70 -18.83 8.99
N ARG A 684 18.44 -18.52 7.71
CA ARG A 684 17.31 -17.72 7.22
C ARG A 684 16.29 -18.55 6.43
N ASP A 685 16.16 -19.84 6.74
CA ASP A 685 15.20 -20.73 6.09
C ASP A 685 15.33 -20.78 4.56
N GLY A 686 16.56 -20.59 4.06
CA GLY A 686 16.87 -20.55 2.64
C GLY A 686 16.51 -19.25 1.93
N ASN A 687 16.08 -18.20 2.64
CA ASN A 687 15.67 -16.92 2.08
C ASN A 687 16.59 -15.79 2.54
N HIS A 688 17.56 -15.43 1.72
CA HIS A 688 18.59 -14.45 2.09
C HIS A 688 19.24 -13.77 0.88
N ARG A 689 20.05 -12.74 1.17
CA ARG A 689 21.00 -12.11 0.24
C ARG A 689 22.32 -11.89 0.94
N THR A 690 23.41 -11.92 0.20
CA THR A 690 24.75 -11.52 0.66
C THR A 690 25.30 -10.43 -0.25
N SER A 691 26.50 -9.92 0.00
CA SER A 691 27.10 -8.93 -0.90
C SER A 691 27.38 -9.51 -2.31
N VAL A 692 27.63 -10.84 -2.36
CA VAL A 692 28.03 -11.58 -3.56
C VAL A 692 26.84 -12.30 -4.21
N VAL A 693 25.85 -12.72 -3.42
CA VAL A 693 24.67 -13.44 -3.90
C VAL A 693 23.44 -12.55 -3.77
N PRO A 694 22.74 -12.22 -4.87
CA PRO A 694 21.52 -11.41 -4.80
C PRO A 694 20.43 -12.15 -4.00
N GLN A 695 19.35 -11.44 -3.67
CA GLN A 695 18.22 -12.03 -2.97
C GLN A 695 17.76 -13.31 -3.66
N GLN A 696 17.74 -14.41 -2.90
CA GLN A 696 17.24 -15.70 -3.36
C GLN A 696 16.39 -16.36 -2.27
N SER A 697 15.35 -17.06 -2.70
CA SER A 697 14.65 -18.06 -1.87
C SER A 697 14.92 -19.45 -2.43
N TRP A 698 15.56 -20.31 -1.62
CA TRP A 698 15.74 -21.72 -1.95
C TRP A 698 14.40 -22.44 -2.03
N ASN A 699 13.44 -22.11 -1.15
CA ASN A 699 12.10 -22.67 -1.18
C ASN A 699 11.39 -22.41 -2.51
N GLU A 700 11.47 -21.18 -3.04
CA GLU A 700 10.89 -20.87 -4.36
C GLU A 700 11.61 -21.59 -5.50
N GLN A 701 12.92 -21.77 -5.40
CA GLN A 701 13.68 -22.56 -6.38
C GLN A 701 13.30 -24.05 -6.33
N PHE A 702 13.14 -24.64 -5.14
CA PHE A 702 12.65 -26.01 -4.98
C PHE A 702 11.22 -26.16 -5.52
N LEU A 703 10.38 -25.13 -5.35
CA LEU A 703 9.02 -25.09 -5.85
C LEU A 703 8.89 -24.72 -7.34
N GLU A 704 9.96 -24.35 -8.05
CA GLU A 704 9.84 -23.73 -9.38
C GLU A 704 9.01 -24.60 -10.36
N LYS A 705 9.29 -25.91 -10.41
CA LYS A 705 8.56 -26.85 -11.26
C LYS A 705 7.11 -27.04 -10.80
N ALA A 706 6.88 -27.20 -9.49
CA ALA A 706 5.54 -27.31 -8.92
C ALA A 706 4.70 -26.06 -9.17
N SER A 707 5.28 -24.88 -9.00
CA SER A 707 4.62 -23.59 -9.22
C SER A 707 4.22 -23.39 -10.67
N LYS A 708 5.06 -23.80 -11.63
CA LYS A 708 4.71 -23.76 -13.07
C LYS A 708 3.52 -24.67 -13.40
N LEU A 709 3.46 -25.86 -12.81
CA LEU A 709 2.35 -26.80 -12.99
C LEU A 709 1.06 -26.26 -12.34
N ALA A 710 1.15 -25.79 -11.10
CA ALA A 710 0.02 -25.23 -10.36
C ALA A 710 -0.58 -24.01 -11.08
N LYS A 711 0.25 -23.09 -11.58
CA LYS A 711 -0.18 -21.92 -12.36
C LYS A 711 -1.00 -22.31 -13.58
N LYS A 712 -0.55 -23.29 -14.37
CA LYS A 712 -1.30 -23.83 -15.51
C LYS A 712 -2.64 -24.45 -15.09
N GLY A 713 -2.64 -25.23 -14.01
CA GLY A 713 -3.87 -25.80 -13.46
C GLY A 713 -4.86 -24.74 -13.02
N TRP A 714 -4.38 -23.63 -12.44
CA TRP A 714 -5.23 -22.53 -12.00
C TRP A 714 -5.79 -21.67 -13.13
N GLU A 715 -5.12 -21.56 -14.27
CA GLU A 715 -5.71 -20.92 -15.46
C GLU A 715 -7.00 -21.64 -15.86
N VAL A 716 -6.94 -22.98 -15.98
CA VAL A 716 -8.10 -23.83 -16.27
C VAL A 716 -9.15 -23.78 -15.14
N PHE A 717 -8.70 -23.83 -13.88
CA PHE A 717 -9.57 -23.72 -12.72
C PHE A 717 -10.34 -22.40 -12.69
N SER A 718 -9.69 -21.28 -12.97
CA SER A 718 -10.29 -19.95 -12.86
C SER A 718 -11.41 -19.75 -13.89
N ASP A 719 -11.30 -20.36 -15.07
CA ASP A 719 -12.39 -20.29 -16.06
C ASP A 719 -13.58 -21.16 -15.68
N LYS A 720 -13.33 -22.35 -15.11
CA LYS A 720 -14.40 -23.21 -14.61
C LYS A 720 -15.10 -22.61 -13.39
N GLU A 721 -14.35 -22.01 -12.47
CA GLU A 721 -14.89 -21.35 -11.30
C GLU A 721 -15.87 -20.23 -11.69
N LYS A 722 -15.50 -19.36 -12.65
CA LYS A 722 -16.42 -18.35 -13.21
C LYS A 722 -17.69 -18.97 -13.81
N GLU A 723 -17.55 -20.06 -14.56
CA GLU A 723 -18.69 -20.76 -15.15
C GLU A 723 -19.65 -21.29 -14.06
N LEU A 724 -19.09 -21.85 -12.98
CA LEU A 724 -19.85 -22.34 -11.83
C LEU A 724 -20.53 -21.20 -11.07
N ALA A 725 -19.86 -20.07 -10.88
CA ALA A 725 -20.42 -18.89 -10.21
C ALA A 725 -21.62 -18.32 -11.00
N ILE A 726 -21.49 -18.20 -12.34
CA ILE A 726 -22.60 -17.79 -13.22
C ILE A 726 -23.75 -18.81 -13.15
N GLY A 727 -23.44 -20.10 -13.08
CA GLY A 727 -24.42 -21.18 -12.92
C GLY A 727 -25.18 -21.10 -11.59
N LEU A 728 -24.48 -20.79 -10.50
CA LEU A 728 -25.05 -20.59 -9.18
C LEU A 728 -26.00 -19.39 -9.18
N GLU A 729 -25.57 -18.24 -9.69
CA GLU A 729 -26.39 -17.03 -9.80
C GLU A 729 -27.70 -17.33 -10.54
N LYS A 730 -27.61 -17.93 -11.73
CA LYS A 730 -28.79 -18.33 -12.53
C LYS A 730 -29.72 -19.27 -11.76
N SER A 731 -29.16 -20.21 -10.99
CA SER A 731 -29.95 -21.18 -10.23
C SER A 731 -30.68 -20.54 -9.06
N LEU A 732 -30.05 -19.59 -8.37
CA LEU A 732 -30.65 -18.79 -7.30
C LEU A 732 -31.75 -17.87 -7.83
N LEU A 733 -31.49 -17.14 -8.93
CA LEU A 733 -32.51 -16.32 -9.61
C LEU A 733 -33.71 -17.16 -10.06
N GLY A 734 -33.46 -18.35 -10.62
CA GLY A 734 -34.51 -19.28 -11.01
C GLY A 734 -35.36 -19.79 -9.85
N LEU A 735 -34.90 -19.72 -8.59
CA LEU A 735 -35.74 -20.01 -7.43
C LEU A 735 -36.78 -18.91 -7.21
N LEU A 736 -36.39 -17.64 -7.34
CA LEU A 736 -37.30 -16.50 -7.21
C LEU A 736 -38.30 -16.47 -8.37
N GLU A 737 -37.85 -16.69 -9.60
CA GLU A 737 -38.73 -16.74 -10.79
C GLU A 737 -39.79 -17.84 -10.67
N ARG A 738 -39.40 -19.02 -10.17
CA ARG A 738 -40.37 -20.11 -9.90
C ARG A 738 -41.36 -19.71 -8.81
N MET A 739 -40.90 -19.05 -7.76
CA MET A 739 -41.76 -18.58 -6.68
C MET A 739 -42.79 -17.56 -7.19
N GLU A 740 -42.35 -16.59 -8.00
CA GLU A 740 -43.23 -15.60 -8.65
C GLU A 740 -44.29 -16.27 -9.52
N CYS A 741 -43.89 -17.25 -10.34
CA CYS A 741 -44.78 -18.02 -11.20
C CYS A 741 -45.81 -18.83 -10.38
N ASP A 742 -45.38 -19.51 -9.31
CA ASP A 742 -46.27 -20.26 -8.42
C ASP A 742 -47.31 -19.35 -7.74
N ILE A 743 -46.91 -18.14 -7.34
CA ILE A 743 -47.80 -17.12 -6.78
C ILE A 743 -48.80 -16.64 -7.83
N GLY A 744 -48.34 -16.31 -9.04
CA GLY A 744 -49.20 -15.83 -10.13
C GLY A 744 -50.24 -16.86 -10.58
N ASN A 745 -49.93 -18.15 -10.46
CA ASN A 745 -50.84 -19.25 -10.77
C ASN A 745 -51.75 -19.65 -9.59
N HIS A 746 -51.55 -19.09 -8.41
CA HIS A 746 -52.36 -19.42 -7.23
C HIS A 746 -53.78 -18.84 -7.39
N PRO A 747 -54.85 -19.55 -6.97
CA PRO A 747 -56.23 -19.04 -7.06
C PRO A 747 -56.43 -17.69 -6.37
N ALA A 748 -55.65 -17.43 -5.33
CA ALA A 748 -55.71 -16.20 -4.56
C ALA A 748 -55.05 -14.99 -5.27
N ALA A 749 -54.36 -15.17 -6.39
CA ALA A 749 -53.70 -14.10 -7.15
C ALA A 749 -54.68 -13.07 -7.73
N VAL A 750 -55.96 -13.44 -7.92
CA VAL A 750 -56.99 -12.56 -8.51
C VAL A 750 -57.18 -11.25 -7.72
N VAL A 751 -57.01 -11.29 -6.40
CA VAL A 751 -57.16 -10.12 -5.53
C VAL A 751 -55.84 -9.41 -5.25
N LEU A 752 -54.71 -9.97 -5.70
CA LEU A 752 -53.37 -9.46 -5.41
C LEU A 752 -52.90 -8.45 -6.47
N PRO A 753 -52.13 -7.43 -6.07
CA PRO A 753 -51.54 -6.47 -7.00
C PRO A 753 -50.32 -7.08 -7.69
N MET A 754 -50.54 -7.97 -8.65
CA MET A 754 -49.46 -8.76 -9.27
C MET A 754 -48.35 -7.91 -9.89
N ASP A 755 -48.66 -6.74 -10.48
CA ASP A 755 -47.63 -5.85 -11.03
C ASP A 755 -46.67 -5.34 -9.94
N ARG A 756 -47.20 -5.01 -8.74
CA ARG A 756 -46.36 -4.58 -7.61
C ARG A 756 -45.55 -5.74 -7.01
N ILE A 757 -46.15 -6.92 -6.97
CA ILE A 757 -45.47 -8.13 -6.52
C ILE A 757 -44.28 -8.43 -7.45
N LYS A 758 -44.47 -8.31 -8.77
CA LYS A 758 -43.38 -8.46 -9.75
C LYS A 758 -42.24 -7.48 -9.49
N GLU A 759 -42.54 -6.20 -9.27
CA GLU A 759 -41.52 -5.20 -8.94
C GLU A 759 -40.74 -5.54 -7.66
N VAL A 760 -41.39 -6.12 -6.65
CA VAL A 760 -40.70 -6.63 -5.44
C VAL A 760 -39.77 -7.79 -5.78
N PHE A 761 -40.24 -8.75 -6.58
CA PHE A 761 -39.41 -9.89 -7.02
C PHE A 761 -38.20 -9.42 -7.85
N GLU A 762 -38.40 -8.53 -8.81
CA GLU A 762 -37.32 -7.95 -9.63
C GLU A 762 -36.28 -7.26 -8.74
N ALA A 763 -36.71 -6.48 -7.74
CA ALA A 763 -35.82 -5.84 -6.80
C ALA A 763 -35.07 -6.86 -5.92
N GLN A 764 -35.73 -7.91 -5.42
CA GLN A 764 -35.07 -8.97 -4.65
C GLN A 764 -34.10 -9.80 -5.51
N MET A 765 -34.39 -9.98 -6.80
CA MET A 765 -33.46 -10.58 -7.76
C MET A 765 -32.19 -9.73 -7.92
N ASP A 766 -32.31 -8.40 -7.95
CA ASP A 766 -31.14 -7.51 -7.92
C ASP A 766 -30.32 -7.69 -6.63
N GLY A 767 -30.98 -7.88 -5.49
CA GLY A 767 -30.32 -8.23 -4.23
C GLY A 767 -29.51 -9.54 -4.30
N ILE A 768 -30.05 -10.57 -4.95
CA ILE A 768 -29.34 -11.84 -5.16
C ILE A 768 -28.14 -11.66 -6.10
N ARG A 769 -28.30 -10.93 -7.21
CA ARG A 769 -27.19 -10.62 -8.13
C ARG A 769 -26.05 -9.93 -7.38
N GLU A 770 -26.38 -8.99 -6.51
CA GLU A 770 -25.41 -8.27 -5.70
C GLU A 770 -24.71 -9.18 -4.68
N ALA A 771 -25.46 -10.03 -3.99
CA ALA A 771 -24.89 -11.02 -3.08
C ALA A 771 -23.94 -12.00 -3.79
N CYS A 772 -24.28 -12.43 -5.01
CA CYS A 772 -23.42 -13.28 -5.84
C CYS A 772 -22.12 -12.57 -6.27
N ARG A 773 -22.18 -11.28 -6.61
CA ARG A 773 -21.00 -10.47 -6.95
C ARG A 773 -20.07 -10.26 -5.76
N ASP A 774 -20.62 -9.96 -4.58
CA ASP A 774 -19.85 -9.86 -3.34
C ASP A 774 -19.11 -11.17 -3.06
N HIS A 775 -19.84 -12.30 -3.17
CA HIS A 775 -19.28 -13.63 -3.02
C HIS A 775 -18.13 -13.90 -4.00
N GLU A 776 -18.30 -13.56 -5.29
CA GLU A 776 -17.27 -13.73 -6.31
C GLU A 776 -16.01 -12.90 -5.99
N SER A 777 -16.18 -11.64 -5.57
CA SER A 777 -15.07 -10.74 -5.19
C SER A 777 -14.28 -11.28 -4.00
N GLU A 778 -14.98 -11.67 -2.94
CA GLU A 778 -14.37 -12.22 -1.72
C GLU A 778 -13.68 -13.57 -2.00
N PHE A 779 -14.33 -14.46 -2.75
CA PHE A 779 -13.76 -15.78 -3.07
C PHE A 779 -12.52 -15.66 -3.95
N LYS A 780 -12.48 -14.73 -4.90
CA LYS A 780 -11.28 -14.43 -5.69
C LYS A 780 -10.11 -13.95 -4.81
N LYS A 781 -10.39 -13.16 -3.78
CA LYS A 781 -9.37 -12.68 -2.82
C LYS A 781 -8.78 -13.83 -2.00
N GLU A 782 -9.63 -14.71 -1.47
CA GLU A 782 -9.18 -15.92 -0.75
C GLU A 782 -8.40 -16.86 -1.68
N LEU A 783 -8.90 -17.10 -2.89
CA LEU A 783 -8.23 -17.95 -3.86
C LEU A 783 -6.85 -17.40 -4.26
N ARG A 784 -6.72 -16.07 -4.42
CA ARG A 784 -5.43 -15.42 -4.64
C ARG A 784 -4.46 -15.71 -3.49
N ASN A 785 -4.89 -15.59 -2.24
CA ASN A 785 -4.03 -15.87 -1.09
C ASN A 785 -3.60 -17.34 -1.05
N ILE A 786 -4.50 -18.28 -1.33
CA ILE A 786 -4.20 -19.72 -1.46
C ILE A 786 -3.17 -19.98 -2.57
N LYS A 787 -3.31 -19.33 -3.73
CA LYS A 787 -2.34 -19.42 -4.85
C LYS A 787 -0.95 -18.96 -4.43
N LEU A 788 -0.88 -17.83 -3.74
CA LEU A 788 0.38 -17.27 -3.23
C LEU A 788 1.02 -18.22 -2.20
N ASP A 789 0.26 -18.72 -1.23
CA ASP A 789 0.78 -19.62 -0.17
C ASP A 789 1.23 -20.98 -0.71
N THR A 790 0.67 -21.41 -1.84
CA THR A 790 1.07 -22.65 -2.51
C THR A 790 2.36 -22.48 -3.33
N THR A 791 2.65 -21.29 -3.85
CA THR A 791 3.71 -21.07 -4.85
C THR A 791 4.86 -20.18 -4.42
N GLN A 792 4.72 -19.47 -3.30
CA GLN A 792 5.70 -18.49 -2.84
C GLN A 792 6.24 -18.84 -1.47
N ASP A 793 7.48 -18.41 -1.23
CA ASP A 793 8.09 -18.52 0.08
C ASP A 793 7.68 -17.32 0.93
N ARG A 794 6.82 -17.59 1.91
CA ARG A 794 6.21 -16.59 2.77
C ARG A 794 5.78 -17.24 4.09
N PRO A 795 5.49 -16.47 5.15
CA PRO A 795 5.15 -17.04 6.44
C PRO A 795 3.98 -18.03 6.44
N SER A 796 2.93 -17.74 5.66
CA SER A 796 1.76 -18.61 5.46
C SER A 796 2.00 -19.71 4.40
N GLY A 797 3.17 -19.72 3.76
CA GLY A 797 3.49 -20.61 2.65
C GLY A 797 3.52 -22.08 3.08
N TYR A 798 2.81 -22.93 2.32
CA TYR A 798 2.64 -24.35 2.67
C TYR A 798 3.97 -25.10 2.62
N PHE A 799 4.81 -24.76 1.64
CA PHE A 799 6.13 -25.37 1.50
C PHE A 799 7.12 -24.85 2.54
N SER A 800 7.08 -23.56 2.86
CA SER A 800 7.88 -22.95 3.94
C SER A 800 7.59 -23.65 5.27
N GLY A 801 6.32 -23.90 5.59
CA GLY A 801 5.92 -24.70 6.75
C GLY A 801 6.38 -26.17 6.69
N ALA A 802 6.40 -26.77 5.50
CA ALA A 802 6.87 -28.15 5.31
C ALA A 802 8.40 -28.29 5.43
N MET A 803 9.16 -27.23 5.11
CA MET A 803 10.62 -27.19 5.19
C MET A 803 11.15 -26.75 6.57
N ALA A 804 10.34 -26.06 7.37
CA ALA A 804 10.75 -25.48 8.66
C ALA A 804 11.53 -26.47 9.55
N LYS A 805 11.04 -27.70 9.69
CA LYS A 805 11.72 -28.73 10.49
C LYS A 805 13.14 -29.05 9.99
N ALA A 806 13.32 -29.15 8.67
CA ALA A 806 14.63 -29.46 8.09
C ALA A 806 15.62 -28.32 8.31
N TYR A 807 15.16 -27.07 8.19
CA TYR A 807 15.98 -25.91 8.53
C TYR A 807 16.32 -25.86 10.02
N ASP A 808 15.36 -26.10 10.91
CA ASP A 808 15.58 -26.07 12.36
C ASP A 808 16.57 -27.16 12.82
N GLU A 809 16.50 -28.36 12.25
CA GLU A 809 17.51 -29.40 12.48
C GLU A 809 18.91 -28.95 12.01
N CYS A 810 18.99 -28.28 10.85
CA CYS A 810 20.27 -27.76 10.35
C CYS A 810 20.83 -26.62 11.21
N LYS A 811 19.96 -25.77 11.79
CA LYS A 811 20.35 -24.69 12.71
C LYS A 811 20.87 -25.24 14.04
N GLN A 812 20.34 -26.36 14.51
CA GLN A 812 20.76 -27.02 15.75
C GLN A 812 22.05 -27.85 15.58
N ASP A 813 22.40 -28.24 14.35
CA ASP A 813 23.62 -28.99 14.06
C ASP A 813 24.88 -28.11 14.15
N SER A 814 25.97 -28.68 14.68
CA SER A 814 27.24 -28.00 14.94
C SER A 814 28.46 -28.94 14.78
N GLY A 815 29.66 -28.37 14.75
CA GLY A 815 30.92 -29.12 14.67
C GLY A 815 31.42 -29.42 13.24
N PRO A 816 32.51 -30.21 13.11
CA PRO A 816 33.18 -30.42 11.83
C PRO A 816 32.26 -31.06 10.78
N GLY A 817 32.28 -30.53 9.55
CA GLY A 817 31.48 -31.06 8.43
C GLY A 817 29.98 -30.75 8.48
N VAL A 818 29.56 -29.85 9.38
CA VAL A 818 28.15 -29.47 9.57
C VAL A 818 27.47 -29.03 8.28
N THR A 819 28.11 -28.20 7.47
CA THR A 819 27.49 -27.69 6.24
C THR A 819 27.13 -28.81 5.26
N LYS A 820 28.01 -29.80 5.12
CA LYS A 820 27.76 -30.98 4.28
C LYS A 820 26.58 -31.79 4.82
N ARG A 821 26.54 -32.02 6.14
CA ARG A 821 25.40 -32.71 6.79
C ARG A 821 24.09 -31.95 6.62
N CYS A 822 24.10 -30.62 6.74
CA CYS A 822 22.90 -29.81 6.53
C CYS A 822 22.38 -29.93 5.09
N LEU A 823 23.26 -29.87 4.09
CA LEU A 823 22.85 -30.05 2.70
C LEU A 823 22.32 -31.47 2.42
N GLU A 824 22.96 -32.50 2.99
CA GLU A 824 22.47 -33.88 2.94
C GLU A 824 21.11 -34.03 3.64
N ASN A 825 20.88 -33.31 4.76
CA ASN A 825 19.60 -33.29 5.46
C ASN A 825 18.51 -32.65 4.59
N LEU A 826 18.78 -31.47 4.00
CA LEU A 826 17.84 -30.81 3.10
C LEU A 826 17.51 -31.69 1.90
N GLU A 827 18.51 -32.31 1.27
CA GLU A 827 18.29 -33.21 0.14
C GLU A 827 17.49 -34.45 0.55
N THR A 828 17.77 -35.04 1.71
CA THR A 828 17.02 -36.19 2.24
C THR A 828 15.56 -35.80 2.53
N HIS A 829 15.34 -34.63 3.13
CA HIS A 829 14.01 -34.11 3.43
C HIS A 829 13.18 -33.86 2.17
N LEU A 830 13.79 -33.30 1.11
CA LEU A 830 13.14 -33.11 -0.19
C LEU A 830 12.74 -34.44 -0.85
N LYS A 831 13.51 -35.51 -0.62
CA LYS A 831 13.27 -36.86 -1.16
C LYS A 831 12.32 -37.72 -0.35
N LEU A 832 11.82 -37.24 0.78
CA LEU A 832 10.80 -37.95 1.57
C LEU A 832 9.60 -38.32 0.70
N GLN A 833 9.06 -39.51 0.95
CA GLN A 833 7.96 -40.11 0.19
C GLN A 833 6.65 -40.11 0.99
N GLY A 834 5.54 -40.31 0.28
CA GLY A 834 4.21 -40.35 0.89
C GLY A 834 3.85 -39.06 1.64
N ALA A 835 3.10 -39.18 2.74
CA ALA A 835 2.61 -38.04 3.52
C ALA A 835 3.71 -37.19 4.19
N SER A 836 4.93 -37.72 4.30
CA SER A 836 6.08 -37.00 4.87
C SER A 836 6.79 -36.11 3.84
N SER A 837 6.54 -36.30 2.55
CA SER A 837 7.12 -35.46 1.50
C SER A 837 6.70 -33.99 1.67
N PRO A 838 7.63 -33.02 1.57
CA PRO A 838 7.25 -31.61 1.65
C PRO A 838 6.30 -31.20 0.52
N PHE A 839 6.43 -31.81 -0.66
CA PHE A 839 5.51 -31.56 -1.79
C PHE A 839 4.13 -32.20 -1.58
N ALA A 840 4.06 -33.40 -1.00
CA ALA A 840 2.77 -33.99 -0.64
C ALA A 840 2.05 -33.20 0.46
N ARG A 841 2.80 -32.59 1.39
CA ARG A 841 2.25 -31.68 2.41
C ARG A 841 1.67 -30.41 1.79
N VAL A 842 2.30 -29.85 0.75
CA VAL A 842 1.72 -28.74 -0.02
C VAL A 842 0.38 -29.15 -0.62
N CYS A 843 0.32 -30.30 -1.30
CA CYS A 843 -0.93 -30.83 -1.86
C CYS A 843 -2.00 -31.04 -0.78
N ALA A 844 -1.64 -31.67 0.35
CA ALA A 844 -2.57 -31.92 1.45
C ALA A 844 -3.10 -30.61 2.06
N LYS A 845 -2.23 -29.60 2.25
CA LYS A 845 -2.62 -28.29 2.75
C LYS A 845 -3.52 -27.55 1.76
N LEU A 846 -3.23 -27.62 0.46
CA LEU A 846 -4.09 -27.05 -0.57
C LEU A 846 -5.50 -27.68 -0.55
N SER A 847 -5.61 -29.00 -0.41
CA SER A 847 -6.92 -29.68 -0.26
C SER A 847 -7.63 -29.32 1.05
N GLU A 848 -6.88 -29.11 2.13
CA GLU A 848 -7.40 -28.76 3.47
C GLU A 848 -7.98 -27.34 3.52
N VAL A 849 -7.32 -26.36 2.89
CA VAL A 849 -7.64 -24.93 3.02
C VAL A 849 -8.71 -24.43 2.06
N LEU A 850 -8.86 -25.04 0.88
CA LEU A 850 -9.79 -24.55 -0.14
C LEU A 850 -11.26 -24.70 0.27
N ARG A 851 -11.63 -25.83 0.89
CA ARG A 851 -13.00 -26.08 1.32
C ARG A 851 -13.47 -25.08 2.38
N PRO A 852 -12.73 -24.85 3.49
CA PRO A 852 -13.08 -23.81 4.46
C PRO A 852 -13.18 -22.41 3.84
N ALA A 853 -12.27 -22.05 2.93
CA ALA A 853 -12.32 -20.77 2.24
C ALA A 853 -13.60 -20.62 1.39
N ALA A 854 -13.94 -21.64 0.60
CA ALA A 854 -15.17 -21.66 -0.19
C ALA A 854 -16.43 -21.67 0.70
N GLN A 855 -16.43 -22.40 1.81
CA GLN A 855 -17.54 -22.43 2.76
C GLN A 855 -17.74 -21.10 3.48
N ALA A 856 -16.66 -20.41 3.86
CA ALA A 856 -16.74 -19.14 4.57
C ALA A 856 -17.38 -18.05 3.69
N THR A 857 -16.94 -17.93 2.44
CA THR A 857 -17.51 -16.96 1.48
C THR A 857 -18.92 -17.37 1.04
N SER A 858 -19.17 -18.67 0.84
CA SER A 858 -20.49 -19.21 0.48
C SER A 858 -21.50 -19.08 1.61
N GLY A 859 -21.06 -19.15 2.87
CA GLY A 859 -21.91 -18.97 4.05
C GLY A 859 -22.48 -17.55 4.13
N ARG A 860 -21.69 -16.52 3.74
CA ARG A 860 -22.20 -15.14 3.64
C ARG A 860 -23.23 -14.98 2.54
N LEU A 861 -23.02 -15.61 1.38
CA LEU A 861 -24.03 -15.66 0.30
C LEU A 861 -25.31 -16.37 0.76
N ALA A 862 -25.18 -17.48 1.48
CA ALA A 862 -26.31 -18.23 2.02
C ALA A 862 -27.11 -17.37 3.01
N GLN A 863 -26.42 -16.66 3.91
CA GLN A 863 -27.08 -15.75 4.85
C GLN A 863 -27.83 -14.63 4.13
N LYS A 864 -27.18 -13.91 3.20
CA LYS A 864 -27.82 -12.84 2.41
C LYS A 864 -29.03 -13.35 1.62
N THR A 865 -28.91 -14.52 1.01
CA THR A 865 -30.01 -15.17 0.28
C THR A 865 -31.16 -15.52 1.21
N GLN A 866 -30.86 -16.06 2.39
CA GLN A 866 -31.87 -16.39 3.39
C GLN A 866 -32.57 -15.14 3.92
N ASP A 867 -31.84 -14.04 4.14
CA ASP A 867 -32.39 -12.76 4.58
C ASP A 867 -33.36 -12.19 3.54
N ILE A 868 -32.95 -12.16 2.26
CA ILE A 868 -33.80 -11.74 1.13
C ILE A 868 -35.10 -12.56 1.07
N MET A 869 -34.98 -13.89 1.13
CA MET A 869 -36.15 -14.76 1.04
C MET A 869 -37.06 -14.65 2.28
N SER A 870 -36.49 -14.34 3.43
CA SER A 870 -37.22 -14.17 4.69
C SER A 870 -37.92 -12.81 4.76
N GLU A 871 -37.29 -11.75 4.23
CA GLU A 871 -37.92 -10.44 4.01
C GLU A 871 -39.12 -10.56 3.07
N LEU A 872 -38.94 -11.25 1.93
CA LEU A 872 -40.02 -11.54 0.99
C LEU A 872 -41.18 -12.26 1.69
N TYR A 873 -40.90 -13.33 2.45
CA TYR A 873 -41.93 -14.03 3.21
C TYR A 873 -42.67 -13.10 4.19
N SER A 874 -41.94 -12.25 4.93
CA SER A 874 -42.54 -11.30 5.87
C SER A 874 -43.48 -10.32 5.15
N GLN A 875 -43.12 -9.83 3.96
CA GLN A 875 -43.97 -8.93 3.19
C GLN A 875 -45.28 -9.61 2.74
N PHE A 876 -45.22 -10.89 2.37
CA PHE A 876 -46.42 -11.67 2.04
C PHE A 876 -47.27 -11.98 3.29
N ASP A 877 -46.65 -12.32 4.41
CA ASP A 877 -47.34 -12.56 5.69
C ASP A 877 -48.09 -11.31 6.16
N ASP A 878 -47.44 -10.15 6.05
CA ASP A 878 -48.02 -8.85 6.37
C ASP A 878 -49.17 -8.46 5.44
N MET A 879 -49.13 -8.91 4.18
CA MET A 879 -50.16 -8.65 3.17
C MET A 879 -51.43 -9.50 3.40
N VAL A 880 -51.27 -10.75 3.86
CA VAL A 880 -52.30 -11.79 3.92
C VAL A 880 -53.06 -11.81 5.27
N ASP A 881 -52.53 -11.16 6.29
CA ASP A 881 -53.13 -11.18 7.64
C ASP A 881 -54.54 -10.57 7.69
N LYS A 882 -55.47 -11.33 8.27
CA LYS A 882 -56.91 -11.03 8.32
C LYS A 882 -57.34 -10.22 9.54
N LYS A 883 -56.46 -9.97 10.52
CA LYS A 883 -56.81 -9.28 11.77
C LYS A 883 -56.08 -7.95 11.91
N ILE A 884 -56.77 -6.86 11.58
CA ILE A 884 -56.37 -5.54 12.06
C ILE A 884 -57.23 -5.23 13.30
N ASP A 885 -56.79 -5.71 14.46
CA ASP A 885 -57.46 -5.44 15.74
C ASP A 885 -56.93 -4.14 16.40
N ASP A 886 -55.89 -3.50 15.84
CA ASP A 886 -55.25 -2.29 16.38
C ASP A 886 -55.63 -1.03 15.58
N LYS A 887 -56.42 -0.15 16.21
CA LYS A 887 -56.81 1.16 15.65
C LYS A 887 -55.62 2.08 15.34
N ALA A 888 -54.52 1.95 16.09
CA ALA A 888 -53.32 2.74 15.84
C ALA A 888 -52.62 2.29 14.55
N GLU A 889 -52.62 0.97 14.26
CA GLU A 889 -52.09 0.43 13.01
C GLU A 889 -52.96 0.86 11.80
N ASP A 890 -54.29 0.83 11.93
CA ASP A 890 -55.21 1.29 10.89
C ASP A 890 -55.04 2.77 10.51
N GLU A 891 -54.84 3.64 11.51
CA GLU A 891 -54.54 5.05 11.28
C GLU A 891 -53.18 5.22 10.58
N LEU A 892 -52.18 4.47 11.02
CA LEU A 892 -50.84 4.51 10.41
C LEU A 892 -50.85 4.05 8.95
N ARG A 893 -51.57 2.96 8.63
CA ARG A 893 -51.77 2.49 7.25
C ARG A 893 -52.44 3.55 6.38
N ARG A 894 -53.43 4.29 6.92
CA ARG A 894 -54.06 5.42 6.20
C ARG A 894 -53.09 6.57 5.92
N ARG A 895 -52.27 6.96 6.91
CA ARG A 895 -51.21 7.96 6.69
C ARG A 895 -50.22 7.52 5.62
N PHE A 896 -49.86 6.24 5.60
CA PHE A 896 -48.94 5.69 4.60
C PHE A 896 -49.53 5.58 3.19
N ARG A 897 -50.85 5.37 3.04
CA ARG A 897 -51.49 5.47 1.72
C ARG A 897 -51.35 6.88 1.13
N ALA A 898 -51.62 7.91 1.93
CA ALA A 898 -51.46 9.30 1.51
C ALA A 898 -49.98 9.64 1.20
N PHE A 899 -49.05 9.16 2.02
CA PHE A 899 -47.61 9.30 1.76
C PHE A 899 -47.21 8.66 0.42
N LEU A 900 -47.65 7.43 0.14
CA LEU A 900 -47.30 6.71 -1.09
C LEU A 900 -47.91 7.33 -2.34
N GLU A 901 -49.09 7.95 -2.25
CA GLU A 901 -49.71 8.68 -3.38
C GLU A 901 -48.84 9.84 -3.88
N GLU A 902 -48.09 10.49 -2.99
CA GLU A 902 -47.16 11.57 -3.32
C GLU A 902 -45.76 11.05 -3.68
N GLU A 903 -45.22 10.11 -2.89
CA GLU A 903 -43.81 9.74 -2.94
C GLU A 903 -43.49 8.65 -3.98
N GLU A 904 -44.42 7.76 -4.29
CA GLU A 904 -44.17 6.69 -5.27
C GLU A 904 -43.93 7.23 -6.70
N PRO A 905 -44.72 8.17 -7.24
CA PRO A 905 -44.42 8.77 -8.54
C PRO A 905 -43.08 9.51 -8.56
N ARG A 906 -42.77 10.23 -7.47
CA ARG A 906 -41.50 10.96 -7.31
C ARG A 906 -40.30 10.00 -7.27
N PHE A 907 -40.45 8.87 -6.58
CA PHE A 907 -39.43 7.82 -6.52
C PHE A 907 -39.11 7.26 -7.91
N GLU A 908 -40.13 6.94 -8.71
CA GLU A 908 -39.93 6.42 -10.08
C GLU A 908 -39.34 7.48 -11.03
N GLU A 909 -39.74 8.75 -10.90
CA GLU A 909 -39.14 9.85 -11.65
C GLU A 909 -37.64 10.01 -11.34
N MET A 910 -37.28 9.98 -10.05
CA MET A 910 -35.88 10.04 -9.62
C MET A 910 -35.06 8.85 -10.13
N LYS A 911 -35.62 7.63 -10.13
CA LYS A 911 -34.97 6.44 -10.73
C LYS A 911 -34.74 6.64 -12.24
N ALA A 912 -35.73 7.16 -12.96
CA ALA A 912 -35.61 7.45 -14.37
C ALA A 912 -34.54 8.53 -14.66
N ASP A 913 -34.45 9.56 -13.81
CA ASP A 913 -33.43 10.60 -13.92
C ASP A 913 -32.02 10.07 -13.65
N LEU A 914 -31.84 9.22 -12.64
CA LEU A 914 -30.57 8.51 -12.43
C LEU A 914 -30.17 7.71 -13.68
N GLN A 915 -31.11 7.02 -14.32
CA GLN A 915 -30.82 6.30 -15.57
C GLN A 915 -30.44 7.24 -16.73
N LYS A 916 -31.08 8.42 -16.85
CA LYS A 916 -30.71 9.42 -17.87
C LYS A 916 -29.30 9.94 -17.65
N VAL A 917 -28.93 10.21 -16.39
CA VAL A 917 -27.58 10.66 -16.04
C VAL A 917 -26.56 9.55 -16.35
N LYS A 918 -26.82 8.29 -16.00
CA LYS A 918 -25.91 7.18 -16.37
C LYS A 918 -25.68 7.10 -17.88
N LYS A 919 -26.75 7.13 -18.68
CA LYS A 919 -26.69 7.09 -20.15
C LYS A 919 -25.89 8.24 -20.78
N LYS A 920 -25.75 9.39 -20.09
CA LYS A 920 -24.91 10.51 -20.53
C LYS A 920 -23.42 10.15 -20.53
N TYR A 921 -23.00 9.25 -19.65
CA TYR A 921 -21.59 8.85 -19.44
C TYR A 921 -21.26 7.45 -19.98
N ASP A 922 -22.25 6.71 -20.50
CA ASP A 922 -22.05 5.41 -21.16
C ASP A 922 -21.62 5.53 -22.64
N LYS A 923 -21.51 6.76 -23.16
CA LYS A 923 -21.02 7.10 -24.51
C LYS A 923 -19.59 7.59 -24.44
#